data_AF-A0A1B6KFC9-F1
#
_entry.id   AF-A0A1B6KFC9-F1
#
_cell.length_a   1.000
_cell.length_b   1.000
_cell.length_c   1.000
_cell.angle_alpha   90.00
_cell.angle_beta   90.00
_cell.angle_gamma   90.00
#
_symmetry.space_group_name_H-M   'P 1'
#
loop_
_entity.id
_entity.type
_entity.pdbx_description
1 polymer ?
#
loop_
_entity_poly.entity_id
_entity_poly.type
_entity_poly.pdbx_seq_one_letter_code
_entity_poly.pdbx_strand_id
1 'polypeptide(L)'
;TVQNFKVRPTSLLIIIIPYYEYSYCNIFQYFNIAIKGICLIDFTVMEDPQVTAVYDQSEFEIDGNPVSRGNEHTLVYTRSPSTHHAARVLQPDNPLMIRFQTALQAHLTRQNRRLDEEIVGLKLSLKECLKTCETNIEVRDSDQQAVFRQNIVFDKERESTEEMIIDREKIEVDLKADMGIHKETSILFANKTNKEEELRLEKESLAALITQFSEWEQSQNSEITIAQRISEKNKTDKNVYTQEKIYQDLLIVSLTSEVLHLTTKLGELEKHIKQKQSEVEVVQQSVADGNADLEALERENKRLMQVWSHVILQIQQRDQVMREVSVQLVNGQEQYRQLECQVDSYKRSSVVEIKRNESLTQTLLRLEGDQEMLARIHSSEEDKQHKLRDTMVQLANSLKLTQADFNNIMADSREKDAKCTVIQVEIDKLLQHKYQLEEQLLTKLHHQVVLTKAEKQTTKLISNLRTSARTLEAQLAGAQNELARVLLYIEQENKQLKEYNMNIDDVKMLNATREKELKVSENGLKQQESIITWKQRQIANVNVQIAAISQRTQGVEVTADELQVTYLERGLVEINNDIEELHKAWMREQSRIVTLTQQRNSLLNQLSVYHKQVLVMKQKQLKTEFEIDRLKKEETNIEHLVCSLEKRLTGLNLQCSERKGYKESLNNLNLVAQNQLICDLKDAEVKALTLQEDMCYLEIEKEELRGEIVQAQRDLLAWERKLQMATEVKQSIDKSKAEGGEIAIMKSEIHRMEVRYAQLQKVQEKLAHDMEMCISRRDGIVELAQAREKRSTKRALYTRQQFLKKLDDLQTKIKQINNELKSVDKSYNSSDDHMQNLAERKQYKKNQLSELQAAVSQMQAQLAEGQLHRQKNLEMLVRKQRKARQYGEVKAGRYSLQFRQESALDLETQKQKAINSDLVSIVESVNTDFPILATPITQILNTLRSPAA
;
A
#
# COMPACT_ATOMS: atom_id res chain seq x y z
N THR A 1 18.40 9.81 33.28
CA THR A 1 19.48 10.72 33.72
C THR A 1 19.63 11.80 32.65
N VAL A 2 19.28 13.06 32.89
CA VAL A 2 19.89 14.08 33.79
C VAL A 2 20.95 14.92 33.04
N GLN A 3 20.54 16.14 32.64
CA GLN A 3 21.34 17.39 32.61
C GLN A 3 22.45 17.56 31.53
N ASN A 4 22.85 18.77 31.08
CA ASN A 4 22.34 20.15 31.31
C ASN A 4 22.79 21.22 30.26
N PHE A 5 21.95 22.25 30.06
CA PHE A 5 22.21 23.70 29.84
C PHE A 5 23.21 24.34 28.82
N LYS A 6 22.68 25.39 28.14
CA LYS A 6 23.29 26.71 27.75
C LYS A 6 24.38 26.67 26.65
N VAL A 7 24.69 27.72 25.87
CA VAL A 7 24.58 29.21 25.95
C VAL A 7 24.08 29.74 24.56
N ARG A 8 23.08 30.64 24.39
CA ARG A 8 23.01 32.13 24.55
C ARG A 8 23.99 32.95 23.67
N PRO A 9 23.75 34.27 23.42
CA PRO A 9 22.52 35.08 23.56
C PRO A 9 21.70 35.00 22.24
N THR A 10 20.99 35.94 21.60
CA THR A 10 20.53 37.36 21.75
C THR A 10 19.29 37.47 20.82
N SER A 11 18.29 38.37 20.86
CA SER A 11 17.98 39.65 21.54
C SER A 11 16.49 39.60 22.00
N LEU A 12 15.79 40.55 22.66
CA LEU A 12 15.86 42.01 22.89
C LEU A 12 15.42 42.89 21.70
N LEU A 13 14.47 43.84 21.81
CA LEU A 13 13.76 44.46 22.97
C LEU A 13 12.27 44.73 22.55
N ILE A 14 11.24 44.34 23.32
CA ILE A 14 10.41 45.20 24.24
C ILE A 14 9.39 46.16 23.56
N ILE A 15 8.12 46.31 23.99
CA ILE A 15 7.30 45.52 24.96
C ILE A 15 5.79 45.89 24.92
N ILE A 16 4.91 44.89 25.16
CA ILE A 16 3.60 44.89 25.87
C ILE A 16 2.40 45.79 25.39
N ILE A 17 1.10 45.38 25.25
CA ILE A 17 0.12 44.56 26.05
C ILE A 17 -0.63 45.43 27.13
N PRO A 18 -1.89 45.17 27.56
CA PRO A 18 -3.03 44.40 26.98
C PRO A 18 -4.49 44.88 27.35
N TYR A 19 -5.48 44.01 27.08
CA TYR A 19 -6.73 43.76 27.86
C TYR A 19 -7.87 44.81 27.84
N TYR A 20 -9.15 44.47 28.09
CA TYR A 20 -9.80 43.18 28.43
C TYR A 20 -11.25 43.11 27.87
N GLU A 21 -11.83 41.89 27.74
CA GLU A 21 -13.25 41.46 27.90
C GLU A 21 -14.42 42.43 27.55
N TYR A 22 -15.47 42.01 26.83
CA TYR A 22 -16.46 41.03 27.35
C TYR A 22 -17.27 40.32 26.24
N SER A 23 -17.90 39.19 26.59
CA SER A 23 -18.92 38.48 25.78
C SER A 23 -20.33 38.73 26.31
N TYR A 24 -21.39 38.62 25.47
CA TYR A 24 -22.44 37.57 25.58
C TYR A 24 -23.56 37.74 24.52
N CYS A 25 -24.47 36.76 24.49
CA CYS A 25 -25.36 36.43 23.38
C CYS A 25 -26.82 36.95 23.53
N ASN A 26 -27.58 36.78 22.44
CA ASN A 26 -28.94 36.18 22.41
C ASN A 26 -30.25 37.01 22.58
N ILE A 27 -31.18 36.70 21.66
CA ILE A 27 -32.60 36.30 21.86
C ILE A 27 -33.75 37.35 21.87
N PHE A 28 -34.62 37.20 20.85
CA PHE A 28 -36.09 37.28 20.78
C PHE A 28 -36.91 38.61 20.91
N GLN A 29 -37.67 38.86 19.82
CA GLN A 29 -39.14 38.98 19.72
C GLN A 29 -39.97 40.08 20.45
N TYR A 30 -40.76 40.76 19.60
CA TYR A 30 -42.21 41.07 19.70
C TYR A 30 -42.79 42.21 20.60
N PHE A 31 -43.58 43.02 19.87
CA PHE A 31 -44.92 43.56 20.19
C PHE A 31 -45.15 44.78 21.11
N ASN A 32 -45.93 45.71 20.52
CA ASN A 32 -47.20 46.29 21.00
C ASN A 32 -47.29 47.76 21.52
N ILE A 33 -48.20 48.48 20.83
CA ILE A 33 -49.27 49.35 21.37
C ILE A 33 -48.88 50.73 21.96
N ALA A 34 -48.93 51.72 21.07
CA ALA A 34 -49.89 52.85 21.00
C ALA A 34 -50.31 53.64 22.26
N ILE A 35 -50.56 54.95 22.04
CA ILE A 35 -51.69 55.77 22.59
C ILE A 35 -51.61 57.19 21.97
N LYS A 36 -52.64 58.07 21.89
CA LYS A 36 -54.11 58.02 21.66
C LYS A 36 -54.62 59.49 21.77
N GLY A 37 -55.61 59.93 20.98
CA GLY A 37 -56.17 61.30 21.04
C GLY A 37 -56.94 61.69 19.76
N ILE A 38 -58.28 61.65 19.61
CA ILE A 38 -59.46 61.94 20.48
C ILE A 38 -59.65 63.46 20.68
N CYS A 39 -60.80 64.12 20.42
CA CYS A 39 -62.11 63.85 19.75
C CYS A 39 -62.88 65.23 19.63
N LEU A 40 -64.15 65.44 19.24
CA LEU A 40 -65.35 64.67 18.81
C LEU A 40 -66.29 65.63 17.98
N ILE A 41 -67.60 65.31 17.87
CA ILE A 41 -68.74 66.17 17.48
C ILE A 41 -69.04 66.29 15.96
N ASP A 42 -70.30 66.21 15.49
CA ASP A 42 -71.35 65.15 15.57
C ASP A 42 -72.61 65.62 14.75
N PHE A 43 -73.67 64.79 14.68
CA PHE A 43 -75.03 65.00 14.12
C PHE A 43 -75.16 65.09 12.58
N THR A 44 -75.78 64.16 11.82
CA THR A 44 -77.06 63.36 11.88
C THR A 44 -78.34 64.16 11.56
N VAL A 45 -79.40 63.61 10.94
CA VAL A 45 -79.80 62.20 10.69
C VAL A 45 -80.57 62.00 9.35
N MET A 46 -80.99 60.77 9.02
CA MET A 46 -81.79 60.38 7.82
C MET A 46 -83.31 60.44 8.05
N GLU A 47 -84.15 60.39 6.99
CA GLU A 47 -85.16 59.32 6.72
C GLU A 47 -86.14 59.63 5.55
N ASP A 48 -86.87 58.59 5.12
CA ASP A 48 -87.84 58.46 4.01
C ASP A 48 -88.81 57.30 4.41
N PRO A 49 -90.01 57.06 3.83
CA PRO A 49 -90.96 57.92 3.08
C PRO A 49 -92.47 57.69 3.45
N GLN A 50 -93.42 58.13 2.59
CA GLN A 50 -94.81 57.61 2.34
C GLN A 50 -96.08 58.12 3.11
N VAL A 51 -96.92 58.90 2.38
CA VAL A 51 -98.36 58.64 2.01
C VAL A 51 -99.57 58.90 2.98
N THR A 52 -100.69 59.39 2.37
CA THR A 52 -102.15 59.45 2.76
C THR A 52 -102.76 60.55 3.69
N ALA A 53 -103.24 61.64 3.06
CA ALA A 53 -104.67 62.04 2.83
C ALA A 53 -105.66 62.50 3.96
N VAL A 54 -106.78 63.13 3.51
CA VAL A 54 -108.09 63.42 4.20
C VAL A 54 -108.10 64.63 5.20
N TYR A 55 -109.03 65.62 5.21
CA TYR A 55 -110.03 66.12 4.22
C TYR A 55 -110.69 67.49 4.67
N ASP A 56 -111.10 68.32 3.69
CA ASP A 56 -112.38 69.08 3.56
C ASP A 56 -112.87 70.36 4.31
N GLN A 57 -113.73 71.08 3.54
CA GLN A 57 -114.91 71.94 3.85
C GLN A 57 -114.73 73.35 4.46
N SER A 58 -115.59 74.35 4.19
CA SER A 58 -116.81 74.51 3.33
C SER A 58 -116.94 76.01 2.92
N GLU A 59 -117.31 76.46 1.71
CA GLU A 59 -118.54 76.29 0.87
C GLU A 59 -119.66 77.30 1.20
N PHE A 60 -120.11 78.11 0.20
CA PHE A 60 -121.52 78.30 -0.23
C PHE A 60 -121.72 79.33 -1.37
N GLU A 61 -122.85 79.24 -2.10
CA GLU A 61 -123.19 79.97 -3.34
C GLU A 61 -124.48 80.85 -3.22
N ILE A 62 -124.89 81.47 -4.35
CA ILE A 62 -126.27 81.54 -4.96
C ILE A 62 -126.73 82.94 -5.48
N ASP A 63 -127.05 82.99 -6.78
CA ASP A 63 -127.98 83.81 -7.62
C ASP A 63 -128.28 85.33 -7.42
N GLY A 64 -128.85 85.98 -8.47
CA GLY A 64 -129.40 87.35 -8.35
C GLY A 64 -130.36 87.91 -9.44
N ASN A 65 -130.00 87.85 -10.74
CA ASN A 65 -130.77 88.41 -11.89
C ASN A 65 -130.98 89.97 -11.98
N PRO A 66 -131.47 90.53 -13.12
CA PRO A 66 -131.38 91.97 -13.47
C PRO A 66 -132.74 92.70 -13.69
N VAL A 67 -132.73 94.00 -14.08
CA VAL A 67 -133.69 94.61 -15.06
C VAL A 67 -133.26 96.02 -15.55
N SER A 68 -133.90 96.52 -16.61
CA SER A 68 -133.49 97.65 -17.49
C SER A 68 -134.15 99.04 -17.25
N ARG A 69 -133.75 100.02 -18.10
CA ARG A 69 -134.41 101.31 -18.47
C ARG A 69 -134.30 102.50 -17.51
N GLY A 70 -134.17 103.71 -18.09
CA GLY A 70 -134.24 104.98 -17.33
C GLY A 70 -133.68 106.22 -18.03
N ASN A 71 -134.17 106.52 -19.24
CA ASN A 71 -134.03 107.75 -20.05
C ASN A 71 -133.39 109.04 -19.48
N GLU A 72 -132.74 109.76 -20.42
CA GLU A 72 -132.99 111.17 -20.79
C GLU A 72 -132.01 112.33 -20.48
N HIS A 73 -131.84 113.11 -21.57
CA HIS A 73 -131.62 114.56 -21.68
C HIS A 73 -130.24 115.23 -21.49
N THR A 74 -129.77 115.78 -22.62
CA THR A 74 -129.10 117.09 -22.79
C THR A 74 -127.59 117.09 -22.48
N LEU A 75 -126.72 117.07 -23.52
CA LEU A 75 -126.11 118.26 -24.16
C LEU A 75 -125.37 119.15 -23.14
N VAL A 76 -124.08 119.47 -23.28
CA VAL A 76 -123.35 120.06 -24.42
C VAL A 76 -121.85 119.62 -24.30
N TYR A 77 -121.21 118.96 -25.28
CA TYR A 77 -120.41 119.55 -26.39
C TYR A 77 -119.40 120.66 -25.92
N THR A 78 -118.13 120.76 -26.31
CA THR A 78 -117.41 120.18 -27.45
C THR A 78 -115.88 120.14 -27.24
N ARG A 79 -115.24 119.24 -27.99
CA ARG A 79 -113.86 119.22 -28.55
C ARG A 79 -112.94 120.46 -28.37
N SER A 80 -111.72 120.21 -27.84
CA SER A 80 -110.44 120.04 -28.59
C SER A 80 -110.28 120.55 -30.05
N PRO A 81 -109.07 120.53 -30.64
CA PRO A 81 -107.75 121.04 -30.21
C PRO A 81 -107.06 121.82 -31.37
N SER A 82 -105.76 122.14 -31.27
CA SER A 82 -104.89 122.32 -32.46
C SER A 82 -103.41 122.04 -32.13
N THR A 83 -102.78 121.16 -32.90
CA THR A 83 -101.34 120.83 -32.83
C THR A 83 -100.52 121.57 -33.88
N HIS A 84 -99.22 121.77 -33.61
CA HIS A 84 -98.20 121.72 -34.67
C HIS A 84 -97.01 120.84 -34.22
N HIS A 85 -96.35 120.20 -35.19
CA HIS A 85 -95.32 119.20 -34.96
C HIS A 85 -93.93 119.80 -34.67
N ALA A 86 -93.09 119.04 -33.98
CA ALA A 86 -91.63 119.20 -33.96
C ALA A 86 -90.95 117.82 -34.05
N ALA A 87 -89.83 117.75 -34.76
CA ALA A 87 -89.10 116.50 -34.99
C ALA A 87 -88.16 116.14 -33.82
N ARG A 88 -87.71 114.87 -33.77
CA ARG A 88 -86.71 114.41 -32.78
C ARG A 88 -85.39 115.15 -32.95
N VAL A 89 -84.96 115.81 -31.88
CA VAL A 89 -83.61 116.39 -31.70
C VAL A 89 -82.82 115.50 -30.72
N LEU A 90 -81.48 115.62 -30.73
CA LEU A 90 -80.57 114.92 -29.82
C LEU A 90 -80.96 115.09 -28.35
N GLN A 91 -80.75 114.04 -27.54
CA GLN A 91 -81.10 114.05 -26.12
C GLN A 91 -80.25 115.06 -25.32
N PRO A 92 -80.81 115.68 -24.26
CA PRO A 92 -80.12 116.74 -23.50
C PRO A 92 -78.78 116.32 -22.88
N ASP A 93 -78.64 115.11 -22.36
CA ASP A 93 -77.51 114.76 -21.48
C ASP A 93 -76.22 114.32 -22.21
N ASN A 94 -76.05 114.72 -23.48
CA ASN A 94 -74.86 114.39 -24.26
C ASN A 94 -73.67 115.31 -23.91
N PRO A 95 -72.45 114.79 -23.62
CA PRO A 95 -71.30 115.61 -23.24
C PRO A 95 -70.87 116.65 -24.28
N LEU A 96 -71.17 116.44 -25.57
CA LEU A 96 -70.92 117.43 -26.64
C LEU A 96 -71.98 118.54 -26.68
N MET A 97 -73.18 118.31 -26.13
CA MET A 97 -74.20 119.35 -25.98
C MET A 97 -73.89 120.33 -24.84
N ILE A 98 -73.09 119.95 -23.84
CA ILE A 98 -72.81 120.78 -22.63
C ILE A 98 -72.29 122.18 -22.99
N ARG A 99 -71.39 122.31 -23.99
CA ARG A 99 -70.86 123.60 -24.44
C ARG A 99 -71.94 124.50 -25.07
N PHE A 100 -72.79 123.92 -25.91
CA PHE A 100 -73.93 124.61 -26.53
C PHE A 100 -75.00 124.97 -25.48
N GLN A 101 -75.26 124.07 -24.53
CA GLN A 101 -76.28 124.25 -23.48
C GLN A 101 -75.87 125.28 -22.44
N THR A 102 -74.62 125.32 -22.02
CA THR A 102 -74.14 126.37 -21.10
C THR A 102 -74.25 127.77 -21.73
N ALA A 103 -74.01 127.90 -23.04
CA ALA A 103 -74.28 129.14 -23.78
C ALA A 103 -75.80 129.46 -23.87
N LEU A 104 -76.62 128.49 -24.30
CA LEU A 104 -78.07 128.68 -24.45
C LEU A 104 -78.80 128.96 -23.13
N GLN A 105 -78.40 128.29 -22.04
CA GLN A 105 -78.97 128.48 -20.70
C GLN A 105 -78.60 129.85 -20.12
N ALA A 106 -77.40 130.37 -20.42
CA ALA A 106 -77.01 131.74 -20.09
C ALA A 106 -77.80 132.80 -20.89
N HIS A 107 -78.19 132.49 -22.13
CA HIS A 107 -79.04 133.36 -22.95
C HIS A 107 -80.48 133.42 -22.41
N LEU A 108 -81.12 132.26 -22.22
CA LEU A 108 -82.54 132.17 -21.83
C LEU A 108 -82.81 132.72 -20.42
N THR A 109 -81.89 132.52 -19.47
CA THR A 109 -82.03 133.05 -18.10
C THR A 109 -81.93 134.59 -18.02
N ARG A 110 -81.40 135.27 -19.05
CA ARG A 110 -81.48 136.73 -19.18
C ARG A 110 -82.83 137.21 -19.69
N GLN A 111 -83.53 136.44 -20.53
CA GLN A 111 -84.79 136.88 -21.14
C GLN A 111 -86.01 136.70 -20.22
N ASN A 112 -86.12 135.59 -19.47
CA ASN A 112 -87.31 135.35 -18.63
C ASN A 112 -87.58 136.48 -17.62
N ARG A 113 -86.54 136.98 -16.94
CA ARG A 113 -86.66 138.09 -15.97
C ARG A 113 -87.21 139.40 -16.54
N ARG A 114 -87.19 139.58 -17.87
CA ARG A 114 -87.75 140.77 -18.54
C ARG A 114 -89.26 140.63 -18.76
N LEU A 115 -89.73 139.41 -19.05
CA LEU A 115 -91.14 139.14 -19.34
C LEU A 115 -92.03 139.26 -18.10
N ASP A 116 -91.47 138.95 -16.90
CA ASP A 116 -92.17 139.12 -15.62
C ASP A 116 -92.60 140.58 -15.35
N GLU A 117 -91.87 141.57 -15.88
CA GLU A 117 -92.18 143.00 -15.73
C GLU A 117 -93.31 143.45 -16.69
N GLU A 118 -93.41 142.86 -17.89
CA GLU A 118 -94.44 143.18 -18.89
C GLU A 118 -95.84 142.69 -18.47
N ILE A 119 -95.91 141.59 -17.71
CA ILE A 119 -97.17 140.96 -17.25
C ILE A 119 -98.03 141.91 -16.37
N VAL A 120 -97.43 142.89 -15.72
CA VAL A 120 -98.16 143.90 -14.92
C VAL A 120 -99.01 144.82 -15.81
N GLY A 121 -98.55 145.13 -17.04
CA GLY A 121 -99.26 146.02 -17.97
C GLY A 121 -100.56 145.45 -18.54
N LEU A 122 -100.66 144.13 -18.68
CA LEU A 122 -101.78 143.44 -19.32
C LEU A 122 -103.10 143.50 -18.53
N LYS A 123 -103.11 144.01 -17.30
CA LYS A 123 -104.33 144.09 -16.45
C LYS A 123 -105.26 145.25 -16.80
N LEU A 124 -104.85 146.22 -17.61
CA LEU A 124 -105.64 147.42 -17.93
C LEU A 124 -106.54 147.29 -19.17
N SER A 125 -106.13 146.52 -20.19
CA SER A 125 -106.87 146.37 -21.46
C SER A 125 -108.16 145.56 -21.34
N LEU A 126 -108.30 144.74 -20.28
CA LEU A 126 -109.42 143.81 -20.10
C LEU A 126 -110.81 144.49 -20.03
N LYS A 127 -110.87 145.81 -19.81
CA LYS A 127 -112.12 146.60 -19.81
C LYS A 127 -112.76 146.82 -21.19
N GLU A 128 -112.01 146.71 -22.29
CA GLU A 128 -112.55 146.99 -23.64
C GLU A 128 -113.36 145.80 -24.20
N CYS A 129 -113.17 144.60 -23.64
CA CYS A 129 -113.70 143.34 -24.16
C CYS A 129 -115.22 143.12 -23.96
N LEU A 130 -115.95 144.06 -23.37
CA LEU A 130 -117.39 143.95 -23.13
C LEU A 130 -118.28 144.41 -24.29
N LYS A 131 -117.72 145.07 -25.31
CA LYS A 131 -118.48 145.55 -26.49
C LYS A 131 -118.62 144.52 -27.62
N THR A 132 -117.98 143.36 -27.52
CA THR A 132 -117.90 142.35 -28.58
C THR A 132 -118.86 141.17 -28.41
N CYS A 133 -119.74 141.20 -27.40
CA CYS A 133 -120.63 140.07 -27.10
C CYS A 133 -121.84 139.98 -28.05
N GLU A 134 -122.36 141.11 -28.55
CA GLU A 134 -123.65 141.17 -29.27
C GLU A 134 -123.59 140.51 -30.66
N THR A 135 -122.43 140.49 -31.31
CA THR A 135 -122.25 139.93 -32.68
C THR A 135 -122.09 138.41 -32.74
N ASN A 136 -121.95 137.71 -31.60
CA ASN A 136 -121.61 136.28 -31.59
C ASN A 136 -122.81 135.32 -31.66
N ILE A 137 -124.05 135.84 -31.69
CA ILE A 137 -125.26 135.02 -31.63
C ILE A 137 -125.58 134.43 -33.02
N GLU A 138 -125.54 135.26 -34.08
CA GLU A 138 -125.97 134.87 -35.44
C GLU A 138 -125.10 133.77 -36.08
N VAL A 139 -123.82 133.71 -35.74
CA VAL A 139 -122.89 132.69 -36.26
C VAL A 139 -123.25 131.28 -35.76
N ARG A 140 -123.76 131.17 -34.53
CA ARG A 140 -123.83 129.90 -33.80
C ARG A 140 -124.84 128.90 -34.37
N ASP A 141 -125.88 129.39 -35.03
CA ASP A 141 -126.96 128.54 -35.56
C ASP A 141 -126.60 127.94 -36.94
N SER A 142 -125.65 128.55 -37.66
CA SER A 142 -125.03 127.97 -38.87
C SER A 142 -124.27 126.68 -38.54
N ASP A 143 -123.42 126.72 -37.52
CA ASP A 143 -122.49 125.64 -37.19
C ASP A 143 -123.21 124.36 -36.72
N GLN A 144 -124.39 124.48 -36.10
CA GLN A 144 -125.18 123.33 -35.67
C GLN A 144 -125.60 122.41 -36.85
N GLN A 145 -125.86 122.97 -38.03
CA GLN A 145 -126.22 122.17 -39.22
C GLN A 145 -125.02 121.49 -39.91
N ALA A 146 -123.79 121.89 -39.57
CA ALA A 146 -122.58 121.20 -40.01
C ALA A 146 -122.27 119.99 -39.10
N VAL A 147 -122.37 120.18 -37.78
CA VAL A 147 -122.11 119.15 -36.77
C VAL A 147 -122.96 117.89 -36.98
N PHE A 148 -124.27 118.05 -37.23
CA PHE A 148 -125.18 116.90 -37.36
C PHE A 148 -124.79 115.97 -38.53
N ARG A 149 -124.33 116.53 -39.65
CA ARG A 149 -123.84 115.76 -40.81
C ARG A 149 -122.51 115.05 -40.51
N GLN A 150 -121.67 115.60 -39.64
CA GLN A 150 -120.40 114.98 -39.27
C GLN A 150 -120.59 113.76 -38.35
N ASN A 151 -121.58 113.78 -37.45
CA ASN A 151 -121.86 112.66 -36.54
C ASN A 151 -122.26 111.38 -37.28
N ILE A 152 -123.12 111.49 -38.31
CA ILE A 152 -123.53 110.36 -39.16
C ILE A 152 -122.33 109.68 -39.86
N VAL A 153 -121.23 110.39 -40.07
CA VAL A 153 -119.97 109.80 -40.58
C VAL A 153 -119.23 109.08 -39.45
N PHE A 154 -119.06 109.72 -38.28
CA PHE A 154 -118.35 109.10 -37.16
C PHE A 154 -119.00 107.83 -36.64
N ASP A 155 -120.33 107.71 -36.68
CA ASP A 155 -121.00 106.49 -36.22
C ASP A 155 -120.77 105.31 -37.19
N LYS A 156 -120.62 105.55 -38.50
CA LYS A 156 -120.21 104.50 -39.47
C LYS A 156 -118.74 104.10 -39.33
N GLU A 157 -117.85 105.07 -39.11
CA GLU A 157 -116.45 104.78 -38.81
C GLU A 157 -116.31 103.98 -37.51
N ARG A 158 -117.19 104.22 -36.52
CA ARG A 158 -117.27 103.42 -35.29
C ARG A 158 -117.67 101.98 -35.54
N GLU A 159 -118.77 101.76 -36.27
CA GLU A 159 -119.21 100.41 -36.68
C GLU A 159 -118.05 99.64 -37.33
N SER A 160 -117.33 100.27 -38.27
CA SER A 160 -116.14 99.68 -38.92
C SER A 160 -114.98 99.40 -37.95
N THR A 161 -114.73 100.28 -36.96
CA THR A 161 -113.71 100.00 -35.93
C THR A 161 -114.12 98.88 -34.96
N GLU A 162 -115.40 98.72 -34.66
CA GLU A 162 -115.88 97.63 -33.80
C GLU A 162 -115.76 96.26 -34.51
N GLU A 163 -116.07 96.18 -35.81
CA GLU A 163 -115.78 95.00 -36.64
C GLU A 163 -114.28 94.64 -36.63
N MET A 164 -113.41 95.65 -36.82
CA MET A 164 -111.94 95.45 -36.81
C MET A 164 -111.40 95.03 -35.43
N ILE A 165 -112.00 95.48 -34.33
CA ILE A 165 -111.65 95.04 -32.97
C ILE A 165 -112.05 93.58 -32.76
N ILE A 166 -113.26 93.21 -33.19
CA ILE A 166 -113.77 91.83 -33.10
C ILE A 166 -112.89 90.86 -33.91
N ASP A 167 -112.45 91.24 -35.11
CA ASP A 167 -111.57 90.40 -35.93
C ASP A 167 -110.13 90.32 -35.37
N ARG A 168 -109.60 91.40 -34.79
CA ARG A 168 -108.34 91.35 -34.02
C ARG A 168 -108.45 90.38 -32.85
N GLU A 169 -109.57 90.38 -32.13
CA GLU A 169 -109.75 89.54 -30.94
C GLU A 169 -109.88 88.05 -31.28
N LYS A 170 -110.51 87.70 -32.42
CA LYS A 170 -110.46 86.33 -32.97
C LYS A 170 -109.01 85.90 -33.23
N ILE A 171 -108.25 86.71 -33.97
CA ILE A 171 -106.84 86.42 -34.30
C ILE A 171 -105.97 86.31 -33.04
N GLU A 172 -106.22 87.11 -32.00
CA GLU A 172 -105.53 87.03 -30.71
C GLU A 172 -105.98 85.85 -29.82
N VAL A 173 -107.10 85.20 -30.12
CA VAL A 173 -107.51 83.92 -29.51
C VAL A 173 -106.88 82.75 -30.27
N ASP A 174 -106.97 82.75 -31.60
CA ASP A 174 -106.38 81.73 -32.47
C ASP A 174 -104.86 81.65 -32.28
N LEU A 175 -104.16 82.79 -32.25
CA LEU A 175 -102.73 82.85 -31.97
C LEU A 175 -102.36 82.30 -30.58
N LYS A 176 -103.23 82.45 -29.57
CA LYS A 176 -103.01 81.86 -28.24
C LYS A 176 -103.21 80.35 -28.25
N ALA A 177 -104.17 79.84 -29.03
CA ALA A 177 -104.35 78.41 -29.24
C ALA A 177 -103.14 77.79 -29.94
N ASP A 178 -102.68 78.38 -31.05
CA ASP A 178 -101.48 77.95 -31.77
C ASP A 178 -100.21 78.02 -30.89
N MET A 179 -100.05 79.06 -30.08
CA MET A 179 -98.95 79.15 -29.10
C MET A 179 -99.06 78.10 -27.97
N GLY A 180 -100.27 77.61 -27.66
CA GLY A 180 -100.47 76.46 -26.77
C GLY A 180 -100.01 75.17 -27.43
N ILE A 181 -100.55 74.87 -28.61
CA ILE A 181 -100.22 73.69 -29.42
C ILE A 181 -98.71 73.62 -29.71
N HIS A 182 -98.06 74.76 -30.01
CA HIS A 182 -96.62 74.79 -30.23
C HIS A 182 -95.81 74.47 -28.96
N LYS A 183 -96.24 74.93 -27.78
CA LYS A 183 -95.58 74.57 -26.51
C LYS A 183 -95.75 73.09 -26.20
N GLU A 184 -96.96 72.54 -26.35
CA GLU A 184 -97.22 71.12 -26.13
C GLU A 184 -96.41 70.23 -27.08
N THR A 185 -96.41 70.56 -28.38
CA THR A 185 -95.58 69.83 -29.37
C THR A 185 -94.08 69.99 -29.13
N SER A 186 -93.61 71.14 -28.64
CA SER A 186 -92.21 71.35 -28.27
C SER A 186 -91.80 70.52 -27.03
N ILE A 187 -92.66 70.43 -26.01
CA ILE A 187 -92.45 69.58 -24.83
C ILE A 187 -92.49 68.10 -25.23
N LEU A 188 -93.44 67.70 -26.08
CA LEU A 188 -93.51 66.34 -26.61
C LEU A 188 -92.27 65.99 -27.44
N PHE A 189 -91.76 66.91 -28.26
CA PHE A 189 -90.53 66.71 -29.02
C PHE A 189 -89.31 66.54 -28.12
N ALA A 190 -89.13 67.41 -27.11
CA ALA A 190 -88.04 67.29 -26.13
C ALA A 190 -88.11 65.97 -25.34
N ASN A 191 -89.31 65.54 -24.94
CA ASN A 191 -89.51 64.24 -24.29
C ASN A 191 -89.21 63.06 -25.23
N LYS A 192 -89.38 63.22 -26.55
CA LYS A 192 -89.01 62.20 -27.54
C LYS A 192 -87.50 62.17 -27.80
N THR A 193 -86.82 63.32 -27.92
CA THR A 193 -85.36 63.35 -28.08
C THR A 193 -84.66 62.78 -26.85
N ASN A 194 -85.09 63.12 -25.63
CA ASN A 194 -84.52 62.56 -24.41
C ASN A 194 -84.71 61.03 -24.35
N LYS A 195 -85.89 60.53 -24.74
CA LYS A 195 -86.16 59.07 -24.78
C LYS A 195 -85.38 58.37 -25.90
N GLU A 196 -85.08 59.04 -27.00
CA GLU A 196 -84.19 58.54 -28.06
C GLU A 196 -82.74 58.46 -27.55
N GLU A 197 -82.24 59.48 -26.85
CA GLU A 197 -80.90 59.47 -26.23
C GLU A 197 -80.76 58.37 -25.17
N GLU A 198 -81.77 58.19 -24.29
CA GLU A 198 -81.82 57.05 -23.35
C GLU A 198 -81.70 55.70 -24.08
N LEU A 199 -82.50 55.48 -25.14
CA LEU A 199 -82.46 54.25 -25.93
C LEU A 199 -81.15 54.10 -26.72
N ARG A 200 -80.50 55.20 -27.09
CA ARG A 200 -79.18 55.19 -27.75
C ARG A 200 -78.08 54.74 -26.77
N LEU A 201 -78.10 55.27 -25.54
CA LEU A 201 -77.18 54.88 -24.47
C LEU A 201 -77.43 53.43 -24.02
N GLU A 202 -78.69 53.01 -23.89
CA GLU A 202 -79.06 51.62 -23.63
C GLU A 202 -78.50 50.70 -24.73
N LYS A 203 -78.73 51.03 -26.01
CA LYS A 203 -78.17 50.30 -27.15
C LYS A 203 -76.64 50.28 -27.17
N GLU A 204 -75.97 51.38 -26.85
CA GLU A 204 -74.51 51.46 -26.76
C GLU A 204 -73.96 50.58 -25.63
N SER A 205 -74.62 50.57 -24.47
CA SER A 205 -74.24 49.70 -23.34
C SER A 205 -74.49 48.21 -23.63
N LEU A 206 -75.59 47.87 -24.30
CA LEU A 206 -75.89 46.49 -24.74
C LEU A 206 -74.92 46.04 -25.84
N ALA A 207 -74.52 46.93 -26.76
CA ALA A 207 -73.51 46.63 -27.76
C ALA A 207 -72.13 46.36 -27.11
N ALA A 208 -71.74 47.17 -26.12
CA ALA A 208 -70.52 46.97 -25.34
C ALA A 208 -70.53 45.63 -24.57
N LEU A 209 -71.68 45.27 -23.98
CA LEU A 209 -71.88 43.99 -23.30
C LEU A 209 -71.79 42.80 -24.29
N ILE A 210 -72.36 42.93 -25.49
CA ILE A 210 -72.24 41.92 -26.56
C ILE A 210 -70.78 41.76 -27.02
N THR A 211 -70.00 42.84 -27.14
CA THR A 211 -68.57 42.72 -27.44
C THR A 211 -67.80 42.02 -26.31
N GLN A 212 -68.09 42.33 -25.05
CA GLN A 212 -67.47 41.64 -23.91
C GLN A 212 -67.82 40.15 -23.88
N PHE A 213 -69.07 39.77 -24.14
CA PHE A 213 -69.45 38.36 -24.27
C PHE A 213 -68.76 37.66 -25.45
N SER A 214 -68.57 38.34 -26.59
CA SER A 214 -67.83 37.79 -27.73
C SER A 214 -66.33 37.60 -27.41
N GLU A 215 -65.72 38.54 -26.68
CA GLU A 215 -64.35 38.41 -26.19
C GLU A 215 -64.20 37.26 -25.18
N TRP A 216 -65.17 37.08 -24.26
CA TRP A 216 -65.20 35.96 -23.32
C TRP A 216 -65.44 34.61 -24.02
N GLU A 217 -66.33 34.54 -25.02
CA GLU A 217 -66.55 33.34 -25.82
C GLU A 217 -65.30 32.98 -26.63
N GLN A 218 -64.58 33.96 -27.17
CA GLN A 218 -63.29 33.74 -27.84
C GLN A 218 -62.20 33.29 -26.86
N SER A 219 -62.12 33.88 -25.65
CA SER A 219 -61.20 33.43 -24.60
C SER A 219 -61.48 31.99 -24.20
N GLN A 220 -62.74 31.66 -23.87
CA GLN A 220 -63.14 30.31 -23.48
C GLN A 220 -62.93 29.29 -24.60
N ASN A 221 -63.20 29.61 -25.87
CA ASN A 221 -62.88 28.73 -26.99
C ASN A 221 -61.35 28.56 -27.17
N SER A 222 -60.55 29.58 -26.89
CA SER A 222 -59.09 29.47 -26.88
C SER A 222 -58.60 28.58 -25.73
N GLU A 223 -59.17 28.72 -24.53
CA GLU A 223 -58.87 27.91 -23.35
C GLU A 223 -59.31 26.45 -23.55
N ILE A 224 -60.47 26.21 -24.17
CA ILE A 224 -60.97 24.87 -24.53
C ILE A 224 -60.05 24.21 -25.56
N THR A 225 -59.62 24.91 -26.61
CA THR A 225 -58.70 24.35 -27.61
C THR A 225 -57.28 24.14 -27.05
N ILE A 226 -56.83 24.97 -26.12
CA ILE A 226 -55.60 24.75 -25.33
C ILE A 226 -55.76 23.51 -24.44
N ALA A 227 -56.87 23.37 -23.71
CA ALA A 227 -57.17 22.23 -22.84
C ALA A 227 -57.31 20.92 -23.64
N GLN A 228 -57.89 20.96 -24.84
CA GLN A 228 -57.93 19.83 -25.77
C GLN A 228 -56.51 19.42 -26.19
N ARG A 229 -55.65 20.36 -26.63
CA ARG A 229 -54.24 20.08 -26.97
C ARG A 229 -53.44 19.55 -25.78
N ILE A 230 -53.67 20.07 -24.57
CA ILE A 230 -53.07 19.56 -23.33
C ILE A 230 -53.57 18.14 -23.03
N SER A 231 -54.87 17.86 -23.23
CA SER A 231 -55.44 16.52 -23.06
C SER A 231 -54.89 15.52 -24.09
N GLU A 232 -54.73 15.93 -25.34
CA GLU A 232 -54.11 15.12 -26.40
C GLU A 232 -52.63 14.84 -26.10
N LYS A 233 -51.87 15.85 -25.68
CA LYS A 233 -50.48 15.69 -25.24
C LYS A 233 -50.38 14.77 -24.01
N ASN A 234 -51.21 14.99 -22.98
CA ASN A 234 -51.25 14.12 -21.81
C ASN A 234 -51.60 12.66 -22.18
N LYS A 235 -52.37 12.45 -23.26
CA LYS A 235 -52.66 11.11 -23.81
C LYS A 235 -51.47 10.52 -24.57
N THR A 236 -50.71 11.30 -25.35
CA THR A 236 -49.47 10.81 -25.98
C THR A 236 -48.39 10.52 -24.94
N ASP A 237 -48.19 11.42 -23.99
CA ASP A 237 -47.18 11.29 -22.92
C ASP A 237 -47.51 10.09 -22.03
N LYS A 238 -48.79 9.89 -21.66
CA LYS A 238 -49.25 8.68 -20.97
C LYS A 238 -49.00 7.41 -21.77
N ASN A 239 -49.19 7.41 -23.08
CA ASN A 239 -48.89 6.25 -23.92
C ASN A 239 -47.37 5.94 -23.90
N VAL A 240 -46.51 6.96 -24.01
CA VAL A 240 -45.05 6.80 -23.88
C VAL A 240 -44.70 6.22 -22.51
N TYR A 241 -45.19 6.79 -21.41
CA TYR A 241 -44.95 6.26 -20.06
C TYR A 241 -45.45 4.82 -19.88
N THR A 242 -46.56 4.42 -20.53
CA THR A 242 -46.97 3.00 -20.51
C THR A 242 -46.05 2.09 -21.31
N GLN A 243 -45.46 2.56 -22.42
CA GLN A 243 -44.47 1.79 -23.18
C GLN A 243 -43.15 1.67 -22.41
N GLU A 244 -42.64 2.79 -21.87
CA GLU A 244 -41.47 2.81 -20.99
C GLU A 244 -41.66 1.90 -19.78
N LYS A 245 -42.84 1.92 -19.15
CA LYS A 245 -43.16 0.98 -18.07
C LYS A 245 -43.13 -0.47 -18.55
N ILE A 246 -43.70 -0.80 -19.72
CA ILE A 246 -43.64 -2.18 -20.25
C ILE A 246 -42.19 -2.61 -20.50
N TYR A 247 -41.32 -1.72 -20.99
CA TYR A 247 -39.88 -2.01 -21.10
C TYR A 247 -39.19 -2.20 -19.75
N GLN A 248 -39.55 -1.41 -18.72
CA GLN A 248 -39.06 -1.58 -17.36
C GLN A 248 -39.55 -2.89 -16.72
N ASP A 249 -40.83 -3.22 -16.85
CA ASP A 249 -41.43 -4.46 -16.35
C ASP A 249 -40.77 -5.69 -17.03
N LEU A 250 -40.50 -5.64 -18.34
CA LEU A 250 -39.76 -6.68 -19.06
C LEU A 250 -38.29 -6.79 -18.61
N LEU A 251 -37.62 -5.67 -18.33
CA LEU A 251 -36.26 -5.65 -17.78
C LEU A 251 -36.22 -6.19 -16.35
N ILE A 252 -37.24 -5.90 -15.53
CA ILE A 252 -37.39 -6.46 -14.18
C ILE A 252 -37.61 -7.98 -14.28
N VAL A 253 -38.41 -8.47 -15.22
CA VAL A 253 -38.58 -9.91 -15.47
C VAL A 253 -37.28 -10.58 -15.91
N SER A 254 -36.49 -9.98 -16.81
CA SER A 254 -35.20 -10.56 -17.21
C SER A 254 -34.19 -10.56 -16.07
N LEU A 255 -34.04 -9.44 -15.35
CA LEU A 255 -33.15 -9.34 -14.17
C LEU A 255 -33.56 -10.29 -13.05
N THR A 256 -34.85 -10.43 -12.74
CA THR A 256 -35.31 -11.39 -11.72
C THR A 256 -35.12 -12.84 -12.17
N SER A 257 -35.25 -13.15 -13.47
CA SER A 257 -34.93 -14.49 -13.99
C SER A 257 -33.43 -14.82 -13.87
N GLU A 258 -32.54 -13.87 -14.14
CA GLU A 258 -31.09 -14.07 -13.98
C GLU A 258 -30.70 -14.14 -12.49
N VAL A 259 -31.31 -13.33 -11.62
CA VAL A 259 -31.13 -13.44 -10.15
C VAL A 259 -31.58 -14.81 -9.64
N LEU A 260 -32.71 -15.35 -10.14
CA LEU A 260 -33.15 -16.71 -9.79
C LEU A 260 -32.16 -17.78 -10.28
N HIS A 261 -31.68 -17.69 -11.53
CA HIS A 261 -30.67 -18.59 -12.09
C HIS A 261 -29.35 -18.56 -11.31
N LEU A 262 -28.86 -17.37 -10.95
CA LEU A 262 -27.68 -17.19 -10.10
C LEU A 262 -27.92 -17.73 -8.69
N THR A 263 -29.13 -17.57 -8.13
CA THR A 263 -29.49 -18.10 -6.81
C THR A 263 -29.55 -19.63 -6.80
N THR A 264 -30.11 -20.27 -7.83
CA THR A 264 -30.08 -21.74 -7.96
C THR A 264 -28.66 -22.25 -8.12
N LYS A 265 -27.84 -21.57 -8.91
CA LYS A 265 -26.42 -21.91 -9.13
C LYS A 265 -25.57 -21.73 -7.86
N LEU A 266 -25.84 -20.72 -7.04
CA LEU A 266 -25.26 -20.58 -5.71
C LEU A 266 -25.68 -21.74 -4.79
N GLY A 267 -26.96 -22.12 -4.80
CA GLY A 267 -27.45 -23.28 -4.05
C GLY A 267 -26.86 -24.63 -4.50
N GLU A 268 -26.48 -24.77 -5.76
CA GLU A 268 -25.70 -25.92 -6.27
C GLU A 268 -24.24 -25.88 -5.80
N LEU A 269 -23.59 -24.72 -5.91
CA LEU A 269 -22.22 -24.53 -5.41
C LEU A 269 -22.12 -24.75 -3.89
N GLU A 270 -23.10 -24.31 -3.10
CA GLU A 270 -23.18 -24.60 -1.67
C GLU A 270 -23.30 -26.10 -1.37
N LYS A 271 -24.10 -26.84 -2.15
CA LYS A 271 -24.20 -28.30 -2.03
C LYS A 271 -22.87 -28.96 -2.33
N HIS A 272 -22.17 -28.51 -3.38
CA HIS A 272 -20.83 -29.01 -3.71
C HIS A 272 -19.79 -28.66 -2.64
N ILE A 273 -19.84 -27.47 -2.04
CA ILE A 273 -18.98 -27.08 -0.90
C ILE A 273 -19.24 -28.01 0.29
N LYS A 274 -20.51 -28.24 0.66
CA LYS A 274 -20.89 -29.15 1.76
C LYS A 274 -20.47 -30.60 1.50
N GLN A 275 -20.63 -31.08 0.26
CA GLN A 275 -20.09 -32.38 -0.18
C GLN A 275 -18.57 -32.45 -0.01
N LYS A 276 -17.83 -31.45 -0.52
CA LYS A 276 -16.36 -31.42 -0.41
C LYS A 276 -15.86 -31.23 1.02
N GLN A 277 -16.61 -30.56 1.89
CA GLN A 277 -16.34 -30.53 3.34
C GLN A 277 -16.45 -31.94 3.93
N SER A 278 -17.53 -32.68 3.66
CA SER A 278 -17.65 -34.06 4.16
C SER A 278 -16.61 -35.03 3.59
N GLU A 279 -16.19 -34.86 2.32
CA GLU A 279 -15.05 -35.61 1.76
C GLU A 279 -13.74 -35.28 2.48
N VAL A 280 -13.49 -33.99 2.77
CA VAL A 280 -12.31 -33.55 3.51
C VAL A 280 -12.31 -34.05 4.95
N GLU A 281 -13.46 -34.09 5.63
CA GLU A 281 -13.60 -34.66 6.97
C GLU A 281 -13.25 -36.17 6.99
N VAL A 282 -13.76 -36.95 6.02
CA VAL A 282 -13.43 -38.37 5.87
C VAL A 282 -11.94 -38.58 5.56
N VAL A 283 -11.34 -37.74 4.72
CA VAL A 283 -9.89 -37.78 4.44
C VAL A 283 -9.06 -37.38 5.66
N GLN A 284 -9.49 -36.37 6.43
CA GLN A 284 -8.83 -35.98 7.69
C GLN A 284 -8.89 -37.10 8.72
N GLN A 285 -10.02 -37.79 8.85
CA GLN A 285 -10.15 -38.95 9.73
C GLN A 285 -9.23 -40.09 9.28
N SER A 286 -9.22 -40.43 7.98
CA SER A 286 -8.31 -41.45 7.41
C SER A 286 -6.82 -41.11 7.63
N VAL A 287 -6.45 -39.82 7.57
CA VAL A 287 -5.09 -39.35 7.90
C VAL A 287 -4.81 -39.43 9.42
N ALA A 288 -5.79 -39.15 10.28
CA ALA A 288 -5.65 -39.30 11.72
C ALA A 288 -5.49 -40.77 12.14
N ASP A 289 -6.29 -41.67 11.57
CA ASP A 289 -6.20 -43.12 11.77
C ASP A 289 -4.84 -43.64 11.28
N GLY A 290 -4.42 -43.25 10.07
CA GLY A 290 -3.11 -43.59 9.52
C GLY A 290 -1.92 -43.06 10.34
N ASN A 291 -2.05 -41.88 10.96
CA ASN A 291 -1.05 -41.36 11.88
C ASN A 291 -1.01 -42.16 13.19
N ALA A 292 -2.16 -42.59 13.72
CA ALA A 292 -2.22 -43.43 14.92
C ALA A 292 -1.61 -44.82 14.68
N ASP A 293 -1.79 -45.39 13.48
CA ASP A 293 -1.12 -46.61 13.03
C ASP A 293 0.40 -46.41 12.87
N LEU A 294 0.85 -45.28 12.32
CA LEU A 294 2.29 -44.94 12.24
C LEU A 294 2.91 -44.78 13.64
N GLU A 295 2.24 -44.14 14.58
CA GLU A 295 2.69 -44.09 15.99
C GLU A 295 2.70 -45.48 16.65
N ALA A 296 1.76 -46.37 16.29
CA ALA A 296 1.76 -47.75 16.76
C ALA A 296 2.95 -48.55 16.23
N LEU A 297 3.26 -48.41 14.94
CA LEU A 297 4.44 -49.00 14.32
C LEU A 297 5.74 -48.42 14.89
N GLU A 298 5.82 -47.12 15.17
CA GLU A 298 7.01 -46.51 15.77
C GLU A 298 7.22 -46.98 17.23
N ARG A 299 6.14 -47.11 18.02
CA ARG A 299 6.17 -47.71 19.36
C ARG A 299 6.64 -49.17 19.33
N GLU A 300 6.11 -49.96 18.38
CA GLU A 300 6.49 -51.37 18.23
C GLU A 300 7.93 -51.53 17.71
N ASN A 301 8.40 -50.65 16.83
CA ASN A 301 9.79 -50.61 16.38
C ASN A 301 10.76 -50.23 17.52
N LYS A 302 10.39 -49.24 18.35
CA LYS A 302 11.14 -48.91 19.59
C LYS A 302 11.20 -50.10 20.54
N ARG A 303 10.10 -50.85 20.70
CA ARG A 303 10.05 -52.09 21.51
C ARG A 303 10.94 -53.18 20.93
N LEU A 304 10.89 -53.41 19.62
CA LEU A 304 11.74 -54.37 18.89
C LEU A 304 13.23 -54.03 19.03
N MET A 305 13.59 -52.76 18.86
CA MET A 305 14.98 -52.29 19.05
C MET A 305 15.47 -52.50 20.48
N GLN A 306 14.65 -52.22 21.50
CA GLN A 306 14.99 -52.49 22.91
C GLN A 306 15.19 -53.99 23.17
N VAL A 307 14.29 -54.84 22.65
CA VAL A 307 14.42 -56.31 22.76
C VAL A 307 15.67 -56.81 22.01
N TRP A 308 15.96 -56.27 20.83
CA TRP A 308 17.13 -56.64 20.03
C TRP A 308 18.44 -56.21 20.70
N SER A 309 18.51 -55.00 21.25
CA SER A 309 19.64 -54.56 22.08
C SER A 309 19.79 -55.44 23.34
N HIS A 310 18.70 -55.87 23.97
CA HIS A 310 18.78 -56.82 25.08
C HIS A 310 19.31 -58.18 24.63
N VAL A 311 18.87 -58.71 23.49
CA VAL A 311 19.40 -59.96 22.90
C VAL A 311 20.89 -59.83 22.56
N ILE A 312 21.34 -58.69 22.02
CA ILE A 312 22.77 -58.43 21.78
C ILE A 312 23.56 -58.43 23.10
N LEU A 313 23.05 -57.78 24.16
CA LEU A 313 23.70 -57.80 25.48
C LEU A 313 23.75 -59.22 26.06
N GLN A 314 22.70 -60.02 25.90
CA GLN A 314 22.67 -61.42 26.32
C GLN A 314 23.66 -62.29 25.52
N ILE A 315 23.84 -62.03 24.23
CA ILE A 315 24.88 -62.68 23.39
C ILE A 315 26.27 -62.26 23.87
N GLN A 316 26.53 -60.96 24.07
CA GLN A 316 27.81 -60.46 24.57
C GLN A 316 28.17 -61.02 25.96
N GLN A 317 27.18 -61.15 26.85
CA GLN A 317 27.36 -61.81 28.16
C GLN A 317 27.66 -63.31 28.01
N ARG A 318 26.98 -64.02 27.09
CA ARG A 318 27.30 -65.41 26.76
C ARG A 318 28.69 -65.55 26.17
N ASP A 319 29.11 -64.67 25.27
CA ASP A 319 30.45 -64.67 24.66
C ASP A 319 31.54 -64.29 25.67
N GLN A 320 31.22 -63.49 26.68
CA GLN A 320 32.08 -63.20 27.83
C GLN A 320 32.26 -64.45 28.69
N VAL A 321 31.18 -65.09 29.12
CA VAL A 321 31.22 -66.34 29.90
C VAL A 321 31.89 -67.47 29.10
N MET A 322 31.64 -67.60 27.80
CA MET A 322 32.30 -68.58 26.94
C MET A 322 33.81 -68.34 26.82
N ARG A 323 34.26 -67.07 26.75
CA ARG A 323 35.70 -66.74 26.80
C ARG A 323 36.29 -67.06 28.17
N GLU A 324 35.60 -66.75 29.26
CA GLU A 324 36.03 -67.07 30.62
C GLU A 324 36.14 -68.58 30.84
N VAL A 325 35.14 -69.36 30.43
CA VAL A 325 35.17 -70.84 30.43
C VAL A 325 36.28 -71.38 29.53
N SER A 326 36.54 -70.77 28.37
CA SER A 326 37.65 -71.16 27.50
C SER A 326 39.02 -70.92 28.14
N VAL A 327 39.19 -69.80 28.84
CA VAL A 327 40.42 -69.51 29.61
C VAL A 327 40.56 -70.48 30.78
N GLN A 328 39.49 -70.79 31.52
CA GLN A 328 39.54 -71.79 32.58
C GLN A 328 39.85 -73.19 32.03
N LEU A 329 39.36 -73.54 30.84
CA LEU A 329 39.69 -74.80 30.16
C LEU A 329 41.17 -74.86 29.76
N VAL A 330 41.73 -73.78 29.21
CA VAL A 330 43.17 -73.70 28.89
C VAL A 330 44.02 -73.77 30.15
N ASN A 331 43.68 -73.00 31.20
CA ASN A 331 44.34 -73.07 32.50
C ASN A 331 44.29 -74.49 33.10
N GLY A 332 43.15 -75.17 32.99
CA GLY A 332 42.98 -76.56 33.43
C GLY A 332 43.80 -77.56 32.60
N GLN A 333 43.91 -77.35 31.29
CA GLN A 333 44.78 -78.13 30.41
C GLN A 333 46.26 -77.90 30.72
N GLU A 334 46.67 -76.66 31.03
CA GLU A 334 48.03 -76.35 31.47
C GLU A 334 48.36 -76.94 32.84
N GLN A 335 47.45 -76.87 33.82
CA GLN A 335 47.59 -77.53 35.12
C GLN A 335 47.67 -79.05 34.98
N TYR A 336 46.80 -79.65 34.15
CA TYR A 336 46.85 -81.08 33.84
C TYR A 336 48.19 -81.46 33.17
N ARG A 337 48.68 -80.67 32.21
CA ARG A 337 49.98 -80.88 31.55
C ARG A 337 51.17 -80.69 32.49
N GLN A 338 51.08 -79.76 33.44
CA GLN A 338 52.06 -79.61 34.52
C GLN A 338 52.07 -80.85 35.42
N LEU A 339 50.90 -81.39 35.77
CA LEU A 339 50.78 -82.65 36.52
C LEU A 339 51.32 -83.85 35.72
N GLU A 340 51.06 -83.96 34.42
CA GLU A 340 51.69 -84.98 33.56
C GLU A 340 53.21 -84.84 33.54
N CYS A 341 53.74 -83.62 33.42
CA CYS A 341 55.19 -83.37 33.46
C CYS A 341 55.80 -83.67 34.85
N GLN A 342 55.08 -83.43 35.94
CA GLN A 342 55.48 -83.84 37.28
C GLN A 342 55.46 -85.37 37.41
N VAL A 343 54.39 -86.03 37.00
CA VAL A 343 54.27 -87.50 36.97
C VAL A 343 55.38 -88.13 36.13
N ASP A 344 55.73 -87.57 34.98
CA ASP A 344 56.83 -88.06 34.14
C ASP A 344 58.21 -87.76 34.74
N SER A 345 58.37 -86.68 35.51
CA SER A 345 59.61 -86.43 36.26
C SER A 345 59.76 -87.41 37.43
N TYR A 346 58.66 -87.72 38.14
CA TYR A 346 58.61 -88.75 39.19
C TYR A 346 58.81 -90.16 38.63
N LYS A 347 58.26 -90.50 37.45
CA LYS A 347 58.59 -91.75 36.75
C LYS A 347 60.09 -91.84 36.45
N ARG A 348 60.70 -90.76 35.94
CA ARG A 348 62.15 -90.72 35.65
C ARG A 348 62.98 -90.87 36.93
N SER A 349 62.66 -90.18 38.01
CA SER A 349 63.38 -90.36 39.29
C SER A 349 63.16 -91.76 39.86
N SER A 350 61.95 -92.33 39.77
CA SER A 350 61.67 -93.71 40.16
C SER A 350 62.47 -94.72 39.34
N VAL A 351 62.65 -94.51 38.03
CA VAL A 351 63.50 -95.39 37.19
C VAL A 351 64.98 -95.23 37.53
N VAL A 352 65.43 -94.05 37.95
CA VAL A 352 66.81 -93.85 38.46
C VAL A 352 67.00 -94.57 39.79
N GLU A 353 66.06 -94.47 40.73
CA GLU A 353 66.11 -95.19 42.01
C GLU A 353 65.95 -96.71 41.85
N ILE A 354 65.14 -97.18 40.89
CA ILE A 354 65.08 -98.61 40.52
C ILE A 354 66.45 -99.06 40.00
N LYS A 355 67.08 -98.34 39.07
CA LYS A 355 68.44 -98.68 38.57
C LYS A 355 69.52 -98.58 39.65
N ARG A 356 69.35 -97.68 40.62
CA ARG A 356 70.20 -97.59 41.81
C ARG A 356 70.01 -98.81 42.70
N ASN A 357 68.78 -99.26 42.91
CA ASN A 357 68.45 -100.47 43.67
C ASN A 357 68.90 -101.75 42.95
N GLU A 358 68.75 -101.84 41.63
CA GLU A 358 69.29 -102.93 40.80
C GLU A 358 70.82 -103.00 40.90
N SER A 359 71.52 -101.86 40.80
CA SER A 359 72.99 -101.85 40.94
C SER A 359 73.45 -102.17 42.36
N LEU A 360 72.74 -101.70 43.39
CA LEU A 360 72.98 -102.10 44.78
C LEU A 360 72.74 -103.61 44.98
N THR A 361 71.65 -104.15 44.45
CA THR A 361 71.32 -105.59 44.52
C THR A 361 72.35 -106.45 43.77
N GLN A 362 72.85 -105.99 42.62
CA GLN A 362 73.97 -106.66 41.93
C GLN A 362 75.26 -106.61 42.76
N THR A 363 75.57 -105.49 43.44
CA THR A 363 76.72 -105.46 44.37
C THR A 363 76.48 -106.33 45.60
N LEU A 364 75.23 -106.49 46.06
CA LEU A 364 74.87 -107.33 47.20
C LEU A 364 75.06 -108.81 46.84
N LEU A 365 74.47 -109.28 45.74
CA LEU A 365 74.65 -110.64 45.21
C LEU A 365 76.13 -110.97 44.92
N ARG A 366 76.90 -109.97 44.46
CA ARG A 366 78.35 -110.14 44.29
C ARG A 366 79.06 -110.26 45.64
N LEU A 367 78.73 -109.43 46.63
CA LEU A 367 79.31 -109.49 47.97
C LEU A 367 78.91 -110.77 48.71
N GLU A 368 77.71 -111.30 48.48
CA GLU A 368 77.26 -112.62 48.96
C GLU A 368 78.06 -113.76 48.30
N GLY A 369 78.32 -113.67 46.99
CA GLY A 369 79.21 -114.61 46.28
C GLY A 369 80.68 -114.52 46.71
N ASP A 370 81.20 -113.31 46.90
CA ASP A 370 82.54 -113.05 47.46
C ASP A 370 82.60 -113.58 48.92
N GLN A 371 81.53 -113.42 49.72
CA GLN A 371 81.39 -113.97 51.08
C GLN A 371 81.29 -115.50 51.11
N GLU A 372 80.57 -116.13 50.19
CA GLU A 372 80.56 -117.59 50.04
C GLU A 372 81.93 -118.13 49.65
N MET A 373 82.63 -117.48 48.71
CA MET A 373 84.00 -117.85 48.36
C MET A 373 84.93 -117.74 49.57
N LEU A 374 84.85 -116.62 50.31
CA LEU A 374 85.63 -116.40 51.53
C LEU A 374 85.29 -117.40 52.63
N ALA A 375 84.02 -117.81 52.78
CA ALA A 375 83.62 -118.84 53.73
C ALA A 375 84.20 -120.23 53.37
N ARG A 376 84.20 -120.59 52.09
CA ARG A 376 84.82 -121.85 51.60
C ARG A 376 86.35 -121.82 51.76
N ILE A 377 86.99 -120.68 51.48
CA ILE A 377 88.43 -120.50 51.71
C ILE A 377 88.73 -120.57 53.22
N HIS A 378 87.95 -119.88 54.05
CA HIS A 378 88.10 -119.87 55.51
C HIS A 378 87.96 -121.28 56.09
N SER A 379 86.95 -122.04 55.68
CA SER A 379 86.80 -123.46 56.04
C SER A 379 88.04 -124.27 55.64
N SER A 380 88.58 -124.07 54.43
CA SER A 380 89.81 -124.76 53.99
C SER A 380 91.06 -124.37 54.79
N GLU A 381 91.12 -123.14 55.32
CA GLU A 381 92.18 -122.68 56.22
C GLU A 381 91.96 -123.14 57.67
N GLU A 382 90.72 -123.24 58.15
CA GLU A 382 90.41 -123.88 59.44
C GLU A 382 90.79 -125.36 59.44
N ASP A 383 90.59 -126.05 58.32
CA ASP A 383 90.99 -127.44 58.10
C ASP A 383 92.52 -127.62 58.14
N LYS A 384 93.26 -126.69 57.51
CA LYS A 384 94.73 -126.62 57.60
C LYS A 384 95.19 -126.27 59.01
N GLN A 385 94.51 -125.32 59.67
CA GLN A 385 94.84 -124.89 61.02
C GLN A 385 94.51 -125.96 62.05
N HIS A 386 93.50 -126.82 61.84
CA HIS A 386 93.27 -128.01 62.64
C HIS A 386 94.43 -129.00 62.48
N LYS A 387 94.82 -129.35 61.25
CA LYS A 387 95.96 -130.25 60.98
C LYS A 387 97.29 -129.70 61.56
N LEU A 388 97.48 -128.39 61.56
CA LEU A 388 98.60 -127.71 62.23
C LEU A 388 98.46 -127.69 63.76
N ARG A 389 97.25 -127.55 64.31
CA ARG A 389 96.99 -127.69 65.76
C ARG A 389 97.21 -129.12 66.25
N ASP A 390 96.81 -130.14 65.49
CA ASP A 390 97.01 -131.55 65.84
C ASP A 390 98.50 -131.92 65.84
N THR A 391 99.25 -131.47 64.83
CA THR A 391 100.71 -131.65 64.79
C THR A 391 101.42 -130.84 65.89
N MET A 392 100.94 -129.63 66.22
CA MET A 392 101.41 -128.90 67.41
C MET A 392 101.08 -129.62 68.73
N VAL A 393 99.93 -130.28 68.87
CA VAL A 393 99.57 -131.07 70.06
C VAL A 393 100.43 -132.32 70.17
N GLN A 394 100.73 -132.99 69.05
CA GLN A 394 101.67 -134.12 69.01
C GLN A 394 103.08 -133.68 69.44
N LEU A 395 103.58 -132.55 68.92
CA LEU A 395 104.87 -131.97 69.30
C LEU A 395 104.87 -131.44 70.76
N ALA A 396 103.77 -130.89 71.26
CA ALA A 396 103.65 -130.45 72.64
C ALA A 396 103.60 -131.62 73.63
N ASN A 397 103.05 -132.77 73.22
CA ASN A 397 103.03 -133.97 74.05
C ASN A 397 104.40 -134.69 74.07
N SER A 398 105.14 -134.72 72.96
CA SER A 398 106.53 -135.20 72.98
C SER A 398 107.46 -134.26 73.76
N LEU A 399 107.25 -132.93 73.65
CA LEU A 399 107.95 -131.93 74.49
C LEU A 399 107.63 -132.09 75.98
N LYS A 400 106.38 -132.40 76.35
CA LYS A 400 106.01 -132.66 77.76
C LYS A 400 106.71 -133.90 78.33
N LEU A 401 106.90 -134.95 77.54
CA LEU A 401 107.65 -136.14 77.94
C LEU A 401 109.12 -135.80 78.19
N THR A 402 109.80 -135.17 77.22
CA THR A 402 111.22 -134.80 77.37
C THR A 402 111.45 -133.76 78.47
N GLN A 403 110.51 -132.85 78.70
CA GLN A 403 110.56 -131.88 79.81
C GLN A 403 110.34 -132.55 81.18
N ALA A 404 109.54 -133.61 81.26
CA ALA A 404 109.38 -134.40 82.49
C ALA A 404 110.65 -135.18 82.81
N ASP A 405 111.25 -135.86 81.82
CA ASP A 405 112.52 -136.55 81.96
C ASP A 405 113.65 -135.60 82.39
N PHE A 406 113.73 -134.41 81.76
CA PHE A 406 114.69 -133.37 82.13
C PHE A 406 114.50 -132.88 83.58
N ASN A 407 113.26 -132.68 84.02
CA ASN A 407 112.97 -132.24 85.40
C ASN A 407 113.34 -133.31 86.44
N ASN A 408 113.17 -134.60 86.13
CA ASN A 408 113.62 -135.70 86.99
C ASN A 408 115.15 -135.71 87.11
N ILE A 409 115.87 -135.63 85.99
CA ILE A 409 117.35 -135.58 85.97
C ILE A 409 117.88 -134.36 86.73
N MET A 410 117.21 -133.20 86.61
CA MET A 410 117.56 -131.98 87.35
C MET A 410 117.26 -132.05 88.85
N ALA A 411 116.31 -132.89 89.28
CA ALA A 411 116.07 -133.16 90.70
C ALA A 411 117.17 -134.08 91.27
N ASP A 412 117.48 -135.17 90.58
CA ASP A 412 118.54 -136.11 90.95
C ASP A 412 119.90 -135.42 91.08
N SER A 413 120.30 -134.57 90.11
CA SER A 413 121.57 -133.84 90.16
C SER A 413 121.70 -132.98 91.42
N ARG A 414 120.65 -132.22 91.76
CA ARG A 414 120.63 -131.36 92.95
C ARG A 414 120.73 -132.15 94.25
N GLU A 415 120.16 -133.35 94.29
CA GLU A 415 120.32 -134.26 95.44
C GLU A 415 121.75 -134.79 95.56
N LYS A 416 122.44 -135.06 94.44
CA LYS A 416 123.85 -135.50 94.46
C LYS A 416 124.80 -134.38 94.86
N ASP A 417 124.64 -133.17 94.33
CA ASP A 417 125.52 -132.03 94.66
C ASP A 417 125.45 -131.65 96.15
N ALA A 418 124.24 -131.69 96.72
CA ALA A 418 124.02 -131.49 98.16
C ALA A 418 124.65 -132.60 99.04
N LYS A 419 124.85 -133.81 98.51
CA LYS A 419 125.50 -134.92 99.23
C LYS A 419 127.02 -134.89 99.08
N CYS A 420 127.54 -134.56 97.89
CA CYS A 420 128.98 -134.46 97.65
C CYS A 420 129.64 -133.34 98.47
N THR A 421 128.97 -132.19 98.63
CA THR A 421 129.47 -131.07 99.45
C THR A 421 129.58 -131.41 100.94
N VAL A 422 128.66 -132.22 101.49
CA VAL A 422 128.76 -132.74 102.86
C VAL A 422 129.93 -133.72 103.00
N ILE A 423 130.06 -134.68 102.06
CA ILE A 423 131.12 -135.69 102.06
C ILE A 423 132.52 -135.05 101.96
N GLN A 424 132.68 -133.97 101.19
CA GLN A 424 133.98 -133.28 101.08
C GLN A 424 134.43 -132.67 102.42
N VAL A 425 133.51 -132.13 103.21
CA VAL A 425 133.78 -131.60 104.56
C VAL A 425 134.08 -132.72 105.58
N GLU A 426 133.71 -133.97 105.29
CA GLU A 426 134.17 -135.15 106.05
C GLU A 426 135.55 -135.64 105.59
N ILE A 427 135.83 -135.58 104.29
CA ILE A 427 137.17 -135.89 103.72
C ILE A 427 138.24 -134.95 104.28
N ASP A 428 137.95 -133.65 104.41
CA ASP A 428 138.91 -132.69 104.98
C ASP A 428 139.19 -132.93 106.47
N LYS A 429 138.25 -133.55 107.21
CA LYS A 429 138.48 -134.03 108.58
C LYS A 429 139.30 -135.32 108.61
N LEU A 430 139.11 -136.22 107.65
CA LEU A 430 139.92 -137.43 107.49
C LEU A 430 141.38 -137.11 107.09
N LEU A 431 141.59 -136.06 106.29
CA LEU A 431 142.93 -135.60 105.89
C LEU A 431 143.83 -135.30 107.09
N GLN A 432 143.33 -134.63 108.13
CA GLN A 432 144.16 -134.28 109.31
C GLN A 432 144.50 -135.48 110.20
N HIS A 433 143.67 -136.53 110.24
CA HIS A 433 143.91 -137.66 111.14
C HIS A 433 144.90 -138.70 110.55
N LYS A 434 144.91 -138.91 109.22
CA LYS A 434 145.83 -139.89 108.62
C LYS A 434 147.31 -139.48 108.69
N TYR A 435 147.63 -138.19 108.57
CA TYR A 435 149.03 -137.72 108.63
C TYR A 435 149.75 -138.10 109.94
N GLN A 436 149.02 -138.40 111.02
CA GLN A 436 149.59 -138.81 112.31
C GLN A 436 149.89 -140.33 112.42
N LEU A 437 149.41 -141.16 111.48
CA LEU A 437 149.41 -142.63 111.62
C LEU A 437 150.42 -143.37 110.75
N GLU A 438 150.64 -143.00 109.50
CA GLU A 438 151.51 -143.79 108.58
C GLU A 438 152.93 -143.23 108.36
N GLU A 439 153.28 -142.11 109.01
CA GLU A 439 154.71 -141.82 109.30
C GLU A 439 155.34 -142.94 110.16
N GLN A 440 154.50 -143.70 110.90
CA GLN A 440 154.91 -144.91 111.62
C GLN A 440 155.13 -146.13 110.70
N LEU A 441 154.56 -146.13 109.48
CA LEU A 441 154.69 -147.22 108.50
C LEU A 441 155.91 -147.05 107.58
N LEU A 442 156.51 -145.85 107.56
CA LEU A 442 157.77 -145.49 106.89
C LEU A 442 158.99 -146.39 107.29
N THR A 443 158.81 -147.26 108.28
CA THR A 443 159.81 -148.23 108.78
C THR A 443 159.59 -149.68 108.34
N LYS A 444 158.40 -150.06 107.83
CA LYS A 444 157.93 -151.46 107.93
C LYS A 444 157.93 -152.32 106.67
N LEU A 445 157.98 -151.76 105.46
CA LEU A 445 157.98 -152.58 104.23
C LEU A 445 158.91 -152.09 103.10
N HIS A 446 160.11 -151.72 103.51
CA HIS A 446 161.37 -151.79 102.72
C HIS A 446 161.72 -153.23 102.22
N HIS A 447 160.74 -154.14 102.13
CA HIS A 447 160.96 -155.59 102.02
C HIS A 447 160.53 -156.22 100.69
N GLN A 448 159.92 -155.47 99.76
CA GLN A 448 159.37 -156.04 98.53
C GLN A 448 159.16 -155.00 97.39
N VAL A 449 160.09 -154.67 96.49
CA VAL A 449 161.46 -155.15 96.17
C VAL A 449 161.57 -156.58 95.58
N VAL A 450 160.47 -157.35 95.51
CA VAL A 450 160.51 -158.74 95.01
C VAL A 450 159.39 -158.99 94.00
N LEU A 451 159.77 -159.07 92.70
CA LEU A 451 158.97 -159.47 91.51
C LEU A 451 157.95 -158.40 91.04
N THR A 452 157.98 -157.82 89.82
CA THR A 452 158.79 -158.00 88.60
C THR A 452 158.71 -159.36 87.89
N LYS A 453 157.54 -159.73 87.30
CA LYS A 453 157.45 -160.86 86.34
C LYS A 453 156.30 -160.95 85.30
N ALA A 454 155.38 -159.99 85.17
CA ALA A 454 154.11 -160.18 84.42
C ALA A 454 154.03 -159.62 82.97
N GLU A 455 155.07 -158.97 82.46
CA GLU A 455 155.03 -158.04 81.31
C GLU A 455 154.97 -158.66 79.89
N LYS A 456 154.36 -159.85 79.69
CA LYS A 456 154.71 -160.69 78.51
C LYS A 456 153.64 -161.47 77.71
N GLN A 457 152.33 -161.17 77.78
CA GLN A 457 151.32 -161.92 76.99
C GLN A 457 150.39 -161.13 76.04
N THR A 458 149.96 -159.90 76.36
CA THR A 458 148.87 -159.23 75.60
C THR A 458 149.28 -158.63 74.25
N THR A 459 150.58 -158.50 73.97
CA THR A 459 151.12 -157.98 72.69
C THR A 459 150.79 -158.84 71.46
N LYS A 460 150.26 -160.05 71.63
CA LYS A 460 149.86 -160.95 70.52
C LYS A 460 148.52 -160.63 69.84
N LEU A 461 147.61 -159.89 70.47
CA LEU A 461 146.27 -159.66 69.88
C LEU A 461 146.24 -158.54 68.83
N ILE A 462 147.25 -157.67 68.82
CA ILE A 462 147.35 -156.49 67.94
C ILE A 462 147.58 -156.87 66.46
N SER A 463 147.97 -158.11 66.14
CA SER A 463 148.10 -158.59 64.76
C SER A 463 146.75 -158.81 64.05
N ASN A 464 145.72 -159.24 64.78
CA ASN A 464 144.56 -159.89 64.16
C ASN A 464 143.48 -158.92 63.65
N LEU A 465 143.42 -157.69 64.20
CA LEU A 465 142.50 -156.65 63.69
C LEU A 465 143.09 -155.90 62.48
N ARG A 466 144.42 -155.92 62.31
CA ARG A 466 145.13 -155.25 61.21
C ARG A 466 144.98 -155.93 59.84
N THR A 467 144.36 -157.11 59.78
CA THR A 467 143.99 -157.79 58.53
C THR A 467 142.57 -157.44 58.07
N SER A 468 141.62 -157.24 59.00
CA SER A 468 140.21 -157.01 58.67
C SER A 468 139.90 -155.61 58.10
N ALA A 469 140.71 -154.59 58.43
CA ALA A 469 140.56 -153.26 57.82
C ALA A 469 140.90 -153.30 56.32
N ARG A 470 142.01 -153.97 55.97
CA ARG A 470 142.56 -154.05 54.61
C ARG A 470 141.62 -154.73 53.61
N THR A 471 140.74 -155.62 54.06
CA THR A 471 139.73 -156.26 53.21
C THR A 471 138.54 -155.36 52.87
N LEU A 472 138.23 -154.35 53.70
CA LEU A 472 137.16 -153.37 53.45
C LEU A 472 137.68 -152.14 52.69
N GLU A 473 138.90 -151.69 52.99
CA GLU A 473 139.59 -150.64 52.22
C GLU A 473 139.72 -151.02 50.73
N ALA A 474 139.95 -152.31 50.43
CA ALA A 474 139.98 -152.83 49.07
C ALA A 474 138.63 -152.77 48.33
N GLN A 475 137.51 -152.96 49.05
CA GLN A 475 136.17 -152.86 48.46
C GLN A 475 135.78 -151.40 48.18
N LEU A 476 136.18 -150.48 49.07
CA LEU A 476 135.94 -149.04 48.90
C LEU A 476 136.73 -148.47 47.71
N ALA A 477 137.97 -148.93 47.49
CA ALA A 477 138.76 -148.61 46.30
C ALA A 477 138.17 -149.18 44.98
N GLY A 478 137.42 -150.29 45.05
CA GLY A 478 136.67 -150.83 43.91
C GLY A 478 135.56 -149.88 43.47
N ALA A 479 134.66 -149.51 44.39
CA ALA A 479 133.53 -148.62 44.12
C ALA A 479 133.96 -147.23 43.57
N GLN A 480 135.10 -146.70 44.05
CA GLN A 480 135.62 -145.42 43.56
C GLN A 480 136.15 -145.48 42.11
N ASN A 481 136.61 -146.64 41.63
CA ASN A 481 137.01 -146.79 40.22
C ASN A 481 135.80 -146.90 39.28
N GLU A 482 134.68 -147.46 39.73
CA GLU A 482 133.43 -147.45 38.95
C GLU A 482 132.83 -146.04 38.87
N LEU A 483 132.87 -145.29 39.97
CA LEU A 483 132.48 -143.87 40.01
C LEU A 483 133.26 -143.04 38.97
N ALA A 484 134.57 -143.26 38.86
CA ALA A 484 135.42 -142.58 37.88
C ALA A 484 135.08 -142.93 36.41
N ARG A 485 134.66 -144.17 36.13
CA ARG A 485 134.19 -144.57 34.78
C ARG A 485 132.88 -143.89 34.40
N VAL A 486 131.90 -143.84 35.30
CA VAL A 486 130.57 -143.26 35.01
C VAL A 486 130.65 -141.75 34.79
N LEU A 487 131.47 -141.04 35.56
CA LEU A 487 131.70 -139.60 35.36
C LEU A 487 132.31 -139.28 33.98
N LEU A 488 133.23 -140.12 33.49
CA LEU A 488 133.86 -139.93 32.18
C LEU A 488 132.86 -140.12 31.02
N TYR A 489 131.92 -141.07 31.14
CA TYR A 489 130.81 -141.22 30.19
C TYR A 489 129.87 -139.99 30.16
N ILE A 490 129.57 -139.40 31.31
CA ILE A 490 128.71 -138.20 31.39
C ILE A 490 129.42 -136.95 30.86
N GLU A 491 130.74 -136.83 31.02
CA GLU A 491 131.55 -135.81 30.34
C GLU A 491 131.55 -135.99 28.81
N GLN A 492 131.51 -137.22 28.29
CA GLN A 492 131.41 -137.48 26.85
C GLN A 492 130.06 -137.01 26.26
N GLU A 493 128.93 -137.29 26.92
CA GLU A 493 127.61 -136.80 26.49
C GLU A 493 127.50 -135.26 26.57
N ASN A 494 128.02 -134.65 27.65
CA ASN A 494 128.08 -133.19 27.81
C ASN A 494 128.99 -132.48 26.80
N LYS A 495 129.82 -133.23 26.06
CA LYS A 495 130.61 -132.70 24.94
C LYS A 495 129.77 -132.62 23.65
N GLN A 496 128.95 -133.64 23.35
CA GLN A 496 128.17 -133.70 22.11
C GLN A 496 127.08 -132.61 22.04
N LEU A 497 126.41 -132.28 23.14
CA LEU A 497 125.42 -131.18 23.15
C LEU A 497 126.04 -129.76 23.21
N LYS A 498 127.35 -129.64 23.44
CA LYS A 498 128.09 -128.39 23.17
C LYS A 498 128.39 -128.24 21.68
N GLU A 499 128.65 -129.33 20.95
CA GLU A 499 128.80 -129.32 19.49
C GLU A 499 127.49 -128.90 18.79
N TYR A 500 126.33 -129.39 19.26
CA TYR A 500 125.02 -128.95 18.75
C TYR A 500 124.75 -127.43 18.90
N ASN A 501 125.27 -126.78 19.94
CA ASN A 501 125.08 -125.34 20.12
C ASN A 501 125.96 -124.50 19.19
N MET A 502 127.11 -125.01 18.73
CA MET A 502 127.94 -124.31 17.73
C MET A 502 127.29 -124.35 16.34
N ASN A 503 126.64 -125.45 15.97
CA ASN A 503 125.88 -125.58 14.71
C ASN A 503 124.74 -124.54 14.57
N ILE A 504 124.24 -123.96 15.67
CA ILE A 504 123.16 -122.96 15.65
C ILE A 504 123.66 -121.57 15.24
N ASP A 505 124.93 -121.23 15.49
CA ASP A 505 125.51 -119.96 15.05
C ASP A 505 125.92 -119.99 13.56
N ASP A 506 126.34 -121.15 13.03
CA ASP A 506 126.55 -121.33 11.58
C ASP A 506 125.25 -121.14 10.78
N VAL A 507 124.10 -121.61 11.30
CA VAL A 507 122.78 -121.40 10.68
C VAL A 507 122.41 -119.91 10.55
N LYS A 508 122.90 -119.04 11.44
CA LYS A 508 122.67 -117.59 11.35
C LYS A 508 123.42 -116.95 10.18
N MET A 509 124.64 -117.41 9.88
CA MET A 509 125.35 -117.03 8.65
C MET A 509 124.67 -117.57 7.38
N LEU A 510 124.10 -118.78 7.44
CA LEU A 510 123.45 -119.44 6.30
C LEU A 510 122.09 -118.83 5.89
N ASN A 511 121.40 -118.14 6.80
CA ASN A 511 120.21 -117.36 6.43
C ASN A 511 120.57 -116.10 5.62
N ALA A 512 121.71 -115.45 5.90
CA ALA A 512 122.18 -114.26 5.18
C ALA A 512 122.61 -114.51 3.73
N THR A 513 122.80 -115.78 3.33
CA THR A 513 122.96 -116.18 1.92
C THR A 513 121.62 -116.52 1.28
N ARG A 514 120.71 -117.23 1.97
CA ARG A 514 119.40 -117.63 1.44
C ARG A 514 118.44 -116.48 1.14
N GLU A 515 118.51 -115.35 1.86
CA GLU A 515 117.74 -114.15 1.50
C GLU A 515 118.11 -113.58 0.10
N LYS A 516 119.28 -113.92 -0.43
CA LYS A 516 119.69 -113.56 -1.81
C LYS A 516 119.23 -114.59 -2.84
N GLU A 517 119.03 -115.85 -2.44
CA GLU A 517 118.48 -116.91 -3.28
C GLU A 517 116.95 -116.82 -3.43
N LEU A 518 116.23 -116.35 -2.39
CA LEU A 518 114.78 -116.14 -2.45
C LEU A 518 114.35 -115.20 -3.59
N LYS A 519 115.11 -114.12 -3.82
CA LYS A 519 114.90 -113.19 -4.96
C LYS A 519 115.13 -113.81 -6.34
N VAL A 520 115.74 -114.99 -6.41
CA VAL A 520 115.84 -115.79 -7.64
C VAL A 520 114.66 -116.76 -7.74
N SER A 521 114.23 -117.35 -6.62
CA SER A 521 113.12 -118.31 -6.56
C SER A 521 111.75 -117.70 -6.89
N GLU A 522 111.48 -116.44 -6.51
CA GLU A 522 110.23 -115.73 -6.86
C GLU A 522 110.00 -115.61 -8.38
N ASN A 523 111.06 -115.65 -9.20
CA ASN A 523 110.95 -115.67 -10.65
C ASN A 523 110.62 -117.07 -11.22
N GLY A 524 110.87 -118.14 -10.46
CA GLY A 524 110.58 -119.52 -10.86
C GLY A 524 109.11 -119.92 -10.68
N LEU A 525 108.43 -119.40 -9.65
CA LEU A 525 107.00 -119.71 -9.39
C LEU A 525 106.11 -119.38 -10.59
N LYS A 526 106.41 -118.28 -11.30
CA LYS A 526 105.71 -117.83 -12.52
C LYS A 526 105.87 -118.75 -13.74
N GLN A 527 106.63 -119.84 -13.64
CA GLN A 527 106.83 -120.81 -14.73
C GLN A 527 106.31 -122.24 -14.45
N GLN A 528 105.88 -122.57 -13.23
CA GLN A 528 105.29 -123.89 -12.94
C GLN A 528 103.75 -123.89 -12.83
N GLU A 529 103.15 -122.77 -12.44
CA GLU A 529 101.69 -122.62 -12.35
C GLU A 529 101.00 -122.87 -13.71
N SER A 530 101.69 -122.54 -14.81
CA SER A 530 101.29 -122.81 -16.20
C SER A 530 101.29 -124.29 -16.62
N ILE A 531 101.78 -125.23 -15.81
CA ILE A 531 101.93 -126.65 -16.18
C ILE A 531 100.93 -127.56 -15.43
N ILE A 532 100.52 -127.22 -14.21
CA ILE A 532 99.68 -128.12 -13.38
C ILE A 532 98.22 -128.19 -13.87
N THR A 533 97.73 -127.16 -14.56
CA THR A 533 96.44 -127.15 -15.29
C THR A 533 96.27 -128.32 -16.27
N TRP A 534 97.37 -128.96 -16.69
CA TRP A 534 97.38 -130.14 -17.54
C TRP A 534 97.09 -131.46 -16.79
N LYS A 535 97.45 -131.58 -15.49
CA LYS A 535 97.41 -132.87 -14.76
C LYS A 535 96.10 -133.16 -14.02
N GLN A 536 95.30 -132.17 -13.64
CA GLN A 536 93.97 -132.41 -13.03
C GLN A 536 93.00 -133.21 -13.94
N ARG A 537 93.31 -133.35 -15.24
CA ARG A 537 92.42 -133.92 -16.27
C ARG A 537 92.47 -135.45 -16.42
N GLN A 538 93.11 -136.17 -15.48
CA GLN A 538 93.34 -137.63 -15.59
C GLN A 538 92.70 -138.48 -14.47
N ILE A 539 92.29 -137.89 -13.32
CA ILE A 539 91.64 -138.66 -12.24
C ILE A 539 90.12 -138.57 -12.36
N ALA A 540 89.61 -139.19 -13.44
CA ALA A 540 88.18 -139.43 -13.67
C ALA A 540 87.88 -140.94 -13.93
N ASN A 541 88.87 -141.83 -13.72
CA ASN A 541 88.83 -143.18 -14.29
C ASN A 541 89.52 -144.29 -13.45
N VAL A 542 89.11 -144.48 -12.19
CA VAL A 542 89.33 -145.74 -11.44
C VAL A 542 88.06 -146.12 -10.65
N ASN A 543 86.90 -146.01 -11.30
CA ASN A 543 85.58 -146.21 -10.69
C ASN A 543 85.13 -147.69 -10.62
N VAL A 544 86.06 -148.65 -10.47
CA VAL A 544 85.89 -150.03 -11.02
C VAL A 544 86.34 -151.19 -10.11
N GLN A 545 86.28 -151.09 -8.76
CA GLN A 545 86.66 -152.25 -7.90
C GLN A 545 85.78 -152.61 -6.69
N ILE A 546 84.83 -151.80 -6.22
CA ILE A 546 83.92 -152.21 -5.11
C ILE A 546 82.45 -152.05 -5.53
N ALA A 547 82.00 -152.97 -6.38
CA ALA A 547 80.61 -153.07 -6.86
C ALA A 547 80.18 -154.53 -7.12
N ALA A 548 80.47 -155.43 -6.16
CA ALA A 548 79.94 -156.80 -6.06
C ALA A 548 80.22 -157.27 -4.62
N ILE A 549 79.29 -157.26 -3.67
CA ILE A 549 78.06 -158.07 -3.50
C ILE A 549 77.20 -157.28 -2.47
N SER A 550 75.87 -157.13 -2.52
CA SER A 550 74.82 -157.86 -3.26
C SER A 550 73.59 -156.97 -3.54
N GLN A 551 72.77 -157.36 -4.54
CA GLN A 551 71.33 -157.05 -4.57
C GLN A 551 70.54 -158.37 -4.64
N ARG A 552 69.63 -158.61 -3.68
CA ARG A 552 68.27 -159.18 -3.94
C ARG A 552 67.42 -159.42 -2.67
N THR A 553 66.13 -159.13 -2.82
CA THR A 553 64.94 -159.68 -2.12
C THR A 553 64.81 -159.63 -0.59
N GLN A 554 63.87 -158.78 -0.16
CA GLN A 554 62.73 -159.06 0.75
C GLN A 554 62.96 -159.66 2.16
N GLY A 555 62.54 -158.91 3.18
CA GLY A 555 62.09 -159.46 4.48
C GLY A 555 62.41 -158.57 5.68
N VAL A 556 61.36 -157.99 6.30
CA VAL A 556 61.10 -157.88 7.76
C VAL A 556 62.35 -157.87 8.68
N GLU A 557 62.65 -156.84 9.50
CA GLU A 557 61.78 -156.21 10.52
C GLU A 557 62.25 -154.80 10.99
N VAL A 558 61.48 -154.15 11.87
CA VAL A 558 61.51 -152.72 12.29
C VAL A 558 62.64 -152.36 13.30
N THR A 559 63.20 -151.13 13.26
CA THR A 559 63.56 -150.38 14.50
C THR A 559 63.81 -148.85 14.37
N ALA A 560 63.43 -148.14 15.46
CA ALA A 560 63.99 -146.88 16.00
C ALA A 560 63.75 -145.51 15.32
N ASP A 561 64.20 -145.24 14.10
CA ASP A 561 64.49 -143.84 13.69
C ASP A 561 63.27 -142.96 13.33
N GLU A 562 62.08 -143.54 13.13
CA GLU A 562 60.88 -142.82 12.66
C GLU A 562 60.32 -141.78 13.66
N LEU A 563 60.67 -141.88 14.95
CA LEU A 563 60.23 -140.92 15.97
C LEU A 563 60.87 -139.53 15.83
N GLN A 564 62.03 -139.40 15.17
CA GLN A 564 62.71 -138.10 15.06
C GLN A 564 62.14 -137.23 13.93
N VAL A 565 61.56 -137.84 12.90
CA VAL A 565 60.96 -137.15 11.74
C VAL A 565 59.68 -136.40 12.16
N THR A 566 58.77 -137.08 12.86
CA THR A 566 57.47 -136.50 13.27
C THR A 566 57.59 -135.26 14.15
N TYR A 567 58.69 -135.10 14.90
CA TYR A 567 58.95 -133.90 15.70
C TYR A 567 59.30 -132.68 14.83
N LEU A 568 60.03 -132.89 13.72
CA LEU A 568 60.42 -131.84 12.78
C LEU A 568 59.27 -131.45 11.84
N GLU A 569 58.44 -132.42 11.43
CA GLU A 569 57.23 -132.16 10.63
C GLU A 569 56.23 -131.28 11.39
N ARG A 570 56.06 -131.51 12.70
CA ARG A 570 55.23 -130.64 13.56
C ARG A 570 55.75 -129.20 13.62
N GLY A 571 57.06 -129.00 13.75
CA GLY A 571 57.67 -127.67 13.74
C GLY A 571 57.49 -126.93 12.42
N LEU A 572 57.48 -127.64 11.29
CA LEU A 572 57.15 -127.07 9.97
C LEU A 572 55.67 -126.65 9.86
N VAL A 573 54.75 -127.42 10.46
CA VAL A 573 53.32 -127.04 10.51
C VAL A 573 53.10 -125.81 11.39
N GLU A 574 53.78 -125.71 12.54
CA GLU A 574 53.73 -124.54 13.41
C GLU A 574 54.24 -123.27 12.68
N ILE A 575 55.41 -123.33 12.04
CA ILE A 575 55.95 -122.22 11.24
C ILE A 575 55.05 -121.86 10.04
N ASN A 576 54.43 -122.84 9.38
CA ASN A 576 53.53 -122.55 8.25
C ASN A 576 52.21 -121.89 8.70
N ASN A 577 51.71 -122.23 9.89
CA ASN A 577 50.57 -121.55 10.50
C ASN A 577 50.91 -120.09 10.86
N ASP A 578 52.10 -119.82 11.41
CA ASP A 578 52.59 -118.46 11.69
C ASP A 578 52.69 -117.62 10.40
N ILE A 579 53.17 -118.22 9.30
CA ILE A 579 53.23 -117.59 7.98
C ILE A 579 51.82 -117.27 7.46
N GLU A 580 50.84 -118.16 7.64
CA GLU A 580 49.44 -117.88 7.30
C GLU A 580 48.82 -116.78 8.18
N GLU A 581 49.09 -116.74 9.48
CA GLU A 581 48.65 -115.67 10.39
C GLU A 581 49.22 -114.30 9.97
N LEU A 582 50.52 -114.26 9.66
CA LEU A 582 51.21 -113.08 9.11
C LEU A 582 50.61 -112.65 7.76
N HIS A 583 50.29 -113.58 6.86
CA HIS A 583 49.64 -113.27 5.58
C HIS A 583 48.22 -112.71 5.81
N LYS A 584 47.46 -113.30 6.73
CA LYS A 584 46.12 -112.81 7.15
C LYS A 584 46.21 -111.45 7.83
N ALA A 585 47.29 -111.14 8.55
CA ALA A 585 47.55 -109.82 9.13
C ALA A 585 47.91 -108.78 8.05
N TRP A 586 48.79 -109.14 7.12
CA TRP A 586 49.18 -108.29 5.99
C TRP A 586 47.99 -107.93 5.09
N MET A 587 47.14 -108.90 4.74
CA MET A 587 45.92 -108.65 3.95
C MET A 587 44.91 -107.73 4.67
N ARG A 588 44.79 -107.83 6.00
CA ARG A 588 43.98 -106.90 6.81
C ARG A 588 44.54 -105.49 6.75
N GLU A 589 45.86 -105.34 6.91
CA GLU A 589 46.51 -104.03 6.91
C GLU A 589 46.54 -103.39 5.51
N GLN A 590 46.74 -104.17 4.45
CA GLN A 590 46.59 -103.71 3.06
C GLN A 590 45.15 -103.24 2.80
N SER A 591 44.14 -103.96 3.28
CA SER A 591 42.73 -103.53 3.19
C SER A 591 42.45 -102.23 3.96
N ARG A 592 43.11 -102.04 5.12
CA ARG A 592 43.07 -100.79 5.90
C ARG A 592 43.71 -99.62 5.12
N ILE A 593 44.84 -99.86 4.47
CA ILE A 593 45.53 -98.86 3.63
C ILE A 593 44.69 -98.49 2.40
N VAL A 594 44.04 -99.46 1.74
CA VAL A 594 43.15 -99.22 0.59
C VAL A 594 41.91 -98.42 1.02
N THR A 595 41.27 -98.76 2.13
CA THR A 595 40.09 -98.03 2.64
C THR A 595 40.44 -96.61 3.09
N LEU A 596 41.57 -96.40 3.78
CA LEU A 596 42.08 -95.07 4.10
C LEU A 596 42.43 -94.26 2.84
N THR A 597 42.98 -94.91 1.81
CA THR A 597 43.25 -94.25 0.51
C THR A 597 41.97 -93.83 -0.19
N GLN A 598 40.92 -94.66 -0.13
CA GLN A 598 39.60 -94.34 -0.67
C GLN A 598 38.95 -93.16 0.07
N GLN A 599 39.06 -93.11 1.40
CA GLN A 599 38.62 -91.97 2.22
C GLN A 599 39.41 -90.69 1.92
N ARG A 600 40.74 -90.77 1.80
CA ARG A 600 41.58 -89.62 1.38
C ARG A 600 41.13 -89.09 0.02
N ASN A 601 40.85 -89.97 -0.94
CA ASN A 601 40.42 -89.59 -2.28
C ASN A 601 39.01 -88.97 -2.28
N SER A 602 38.08 -89.45 -1.43
CA SER A 602 36.75 -88.83 -1.31
C SER A 602 36.82 -87.44 -0.65
N LEU A 603 37.66 -87.25 0.37
CA LEU A 603 37.92 -85.95 1.00
C LEU A 603 38.58 -84.95 0.03
N LEU A 604 39.53 -85.40 -0.81
CA LEU A 604 40.11 -84.58 -1.88
C LEU A 604 39.06 -84.15 -2.92
N ASN A 605 38.14 -85.05 -3.29
CA ASN A 605 37.02 -84.70 -4.17
C ASN A 605 36.05 -83.69 -3.52
N GLN A 606 35.75 -83.83 -2.22
CA GLN A 606 34.95 -82.85 -1.48
C GLN A 606 35.65 -81.48 -1.42
N LEU A 607 36.95 -81.44 -1.13
CA LEU A 607 37.75 -80.20 -1.19
C LEU A 607 37.73 -79.56 -2.59
N SER A 608 37.81 -80.36 -3.66
CA SER A 608 37.67 -79.85 -5.04
C SER A 608 36.29 -79.22 -5.30
N VAL A 609 35.23 -79.82 -4.77
CA VAL A 609 33.86 -79.27 -4.87
C VAL A 609 33.71 -77.99 -4.06
N TYR A 610 34.15 -77.96 -2.80
CA TYR A 610 34.12 -76.76 -1.97
C TYR A 610 34.95 -75.61 -2.56
N HIS A 611 36.13 -75.89 -3.11
CA HIS A 611 36.95 -74.88 -3.79
C HIS A 611 36.23 -74.27 -5.00
N LYS A 612 35.55 -75.10 -5.82
CA LYS A 612 34.71 -74.62 -6.94
C LYS A 612 33.52 -73.80 -6.45
N GLN A 613 32.86 -74.20 -5.36
CA GLN A 613 31.77 -73.43 -4.74
C GLN A 613 32.25 -72.07 -4.24
N VAL A 614 33.38 -72.01 -3.53
CA VAL A 614 34.01 -70.76 -3.07
C VAL A 614 34.36 -69.84 -4.25
N LEU A 615 34.92 -70.39 -5.34
CA LEU A 615 35.22 -69.62 -6.54
C LEU A 615 33.95 -69.03 -7.20
N VAL A 616 32.87 -69.81 -7.30
CA VAL A 616 31.57 -69.35 -7.80
C VAL A 616 30.96 -68.27 -6.88
N MET A 617 31.06 -68.44 -5.56
CA MET A 617 30.60 -67.41 -4.62
C MET A 617 31.42 -66.13 -4.70
N LYS A 618 32.76 -66.21 -4.87
CA LYS A 618 33.61 -65.03 -5.06
C LYS A 618 33.32 -64.33 -6.39
N GLN A 619 33.01 -65.08 -7.46
CA GLN A 619 32.58 -64.49 -8.73
C GLN A 619 31.20 -63.82 -8.63
N LYS A 620 30.26 -64.39 -7.84
CA LYS A 620 28.98 -63.75 -7.53
C LYS A 620 29.17 -62.46 -6.73
N GLN A 621 30.00 -62.49 -5.68
CA GLN A 621 30.37 -61.33 -4.87
C GLN A 621 30.88 -60.18 -5.76
N LEU A 622 31.86 -60.45 -6.64
CA LEU A 622 32.42 -59.45 -7.54
C LEU A 622 31.39 -58.85 -8.52
N LYS A 623 30.40 -59.63 -8.96
CA LYS A 623 29.28 -59.11 -9.78
C LYS A 623 28.38 -58.18 -8.97
N THR A 624 27.98 -58.59 -7.77
CA THR A 624 27.14 -57.75 -6.89
C THR A 624 27.88 -56.49 -6.43
N GLU A 625 29.18 -56.55 -6.18
CA GLU A 625 30.01 -55.38 -5.86
C GLU A 625 30.08 -54.40 -7.05
N PHE A 626 30.27 -54.91 -8.28
CA PHE A 626 30.24 -54.09 -9.49
C PHE A 626 28.86 -53.45 -9.74
N GLU A 627 27.76 -54.17 -9.50
CA GLU A 627 26.41 -53.61 -9.66
C GLU A 627 26.08 -52.58 -8.57
N ILE A 628 26.51 -52.79 -7.32
CA ILE A 628 26.43 -51.80 -6.24
C ILE A 628 27.21 -50.53 -6.61
N ASP A 629 28.44 -50.66 -7.13
CA ASP A 629 29.26 -49.50 -7.53
C ASP A 629 28.80 -48.85 -8.85
N ARG A 630 27.97 -49.53 -9.65
CA ARG A 630 27.22 -48.93 -10.76
C ARG A 630 26.04 -48.10 -10.24
N LEU A 631 25.26 -48.67 -9.31
CA LEU A 631 24.12 -48.02 -8.69
C LEU A 631 24.52 -46.76 -7.90
N LYS A 632 25.63 -46.77 -7.13
CA LYS A 632 26.17 -45.57 -6.47
C LYS A 632 26.54 -44.44 -7.45
N LYS A 633 26.98 -44.79 -8.67
CA LYS A 633 27.28 -43.81 -9.73
C LYS A 633 25.99 -43.29 -10.38
N GLU A 634 24.97 -44.12 -10.51
CA GLU A 634 23.63 -43.69 -10.93
C GLU A 634 23.01 -42.75 -9.88
N GLU A 635 23.11 -43.09 -8.59
CA GLU A 635 22.67 -42.31 -7.43
C GLU A 635 23.34 -40.93 -7.37
N THR A 636 24.68 -40.86 -7.33
CA THR A 636 25.41 -39.58 -7.31
C THR A 636 25.15 -38.70 -8.55
N ASN A 637 24.93 -39.30 -9.72
CA ASN A 637 24.48 -38.55 -10.91
C ASN A 637 23.05 -37.99 -10.75
N ILE A 638 22.14 -38.72 -10.09
CA ILE A 638 20.79 -38.25 -9.77
C ILE A 638 20.85 -37.13 -8.72
N GLU A 639 21.68 -37.25 -7.66
CA GLU A 639 21.90 -36.20 -6.67
C GLU A 639 22.40 -34.90 -7.32
N HIS A 640 23.37 -35.00 -8.24
CA HIS A 640 23.86 -33.86 -9.02
C HIS A 640 22.78 -33.25 -9.92
N LEU A 641 21.93 -34.07 -10.54
CA LEU A 641 20.79 -33.61 -11.34
C LEU A 641 19.75 -32.88 -10.47
N VAL A 642 19.41 -33.44 -9.29
CA VAL A 642 18.49 -32.83 -8.32
C VAL A 642 19.05 -31.49 -7.83
N CYS A 643 20.29 -31.43 -7.36
CA CYS A 643 20.96 -30.19 -6.96
C CYS A 643 20.99 -29.13 -8.07
N SER A 644 21.08 -29.55 -9.34
CA SER A 644 21.03 -28.66 -10.51
C SER A 644 19.61 -28.13 -10.76
N LEU A 645 18.60 -29.00 -10.65
CA LEU A 645 17.20 -28.63 -10.78
C LEU A 645 16.74 -27.71 -9.63
N GLU A 646 17.17 -27.95 -8.39
CA GLU A 646 16.92 -27.09 -7.23
C GLU A 646 17.53 -25.69 -7.40
N LYS A 647 18.78 -25.60 -7.87
CA LYS A 647 19.43 -24.32 -8.22
C LYS A 647 18.68 -23.59 -9.32
N ARG A 648 18.14 -24.31 -10.31
CA ARG A 648 17.29 -23.70 -11.36
C ARG A 648 15.93 -23.27 -10.83
N LEU A 649 15.31 -24.04 -9.93
CA LEU A 649 13.98 -23.76 -9.36
C LEU A 649 14.05 -22.57 -8.40
N THR A 650 15.07 -22.50 -7.54
CA THR A 650 15.35 -21.33 -6.69
C THR A 650 15.65 -20.08 -7.53
N GLY A 651 16.45 -20.19 -8.60
CA GLY A 651 16.67 -19.09 -9.54
C GLY A 651 15.40 -18.61 -10.25
N LEU A 652 14.51 -19.52 -10.66
CA LEU A 652 13.21 -19.18 -11.23
C LEU A 652 12.27 -18.53 -10.19
N ASN A 653 12.27 -19.02 -8.94
CA ASN A 653 11.50 -18.41 -7.85
C ASN A 653 11.97 -16.98 -7.56
N LEU A 654 13.28 -16.72 -7.58
CA LEU A 654 13.83 -15.37 -7.46
C LEU A 654 13.33 -14.47 -8.59
N GLN A 655 13.46 -14.89 -9.85
CA GLN A 655 12.94 -14.15 -11.01
C GLN A 655 11.41 -13.94 -10.95
N CYS A 656 10.66 -14.89 -10.42
CA CYS A 656 9.22 -14.74 -10.17
C CYS A 656 8.93 -13.71 -9.06
N SER A 657 9.76 -13.63 -8.03
CA SER A 657 9.66 -12.62 -6.96
C SER A 657 10.01 -11.22 -7.49
N GLU A 658 11.09 -11.09 -8.26
CA GLU A 658 11.47 -9.85 -8.95
C GLU A 658 10.39 -9.36 -9.90
N ARG A 659 9.81 -10.26 -10.71
CA ARG A 659 8.68 -9.94 -11.60
C ARG A 659 7.40 -9.57 -10.85
N LYS A 660 7.14 -10.13 -9.67
CA LYS A 660 6.03 -9.71 -8.79
C LYS A 660 6.27 -8.29 -8.27
N GLY A 661 7.42 -8.03 -7.65
CA GLY A 661 7.76 -6.69 -7.15
C GLY A 661 7.79 -5.62 -8.25
N TYR A 662 8.27 -5.97 -9.46
CA TYR A 662 8.20 -5.09 -10.62
C TYR A 662 6.75 -4.84 -11.07
N LYS A 663 5.90 -5.86 -11.12
CA LYS A 663 4.46 -5.71 -11.41
C LYS A 663 3.75 -4.85 -10.35
N GLU A 664 4.07 -5.02 -9.08
CA GLU A 664 3.51 -4.24 -7.97
C GLU A 664 3.96 -2.78 -8.05
N SER A 665 5.24 -2.51 -8.35
CA SER A 665 5.75 -1.16 -8.63
C SER A 665 5.04 -0.52 -9.83
N LEU A 666 4.87 -1.25 -10.94
CA LEU A 666 4.21 -0.75 -12.15
C LEU A 666 2.69 -0.56 -11.94
N ASN A 667 2.04 -1.40 -11.13
CA ASN A 667 0.67 -1.20 -10.66
C ASN A 667 0.54 0.07 -9.79
N ASN A 668 1.48 0.30 -8.86
CA ASN A 668 1.49 1.49 -8.02
C ASN A 668 1.71 2.77 -8.85
N LEU A 669 2.61 2.73 -9.84
CA LEU A 669 2.81 3.82 -10.80
C LEU A 669 1.55 4.07 -11.65
N ASN A 670 0.88 3.02 -12.13
CA ASN A 670 -0.41 3.15 -12.82
C ASN A 670 -1.50 3.74 -11.92
N LEU A 671 -1.56 3.35 -10.64
CA LEU A 671 -2.53 3.90 -9.68
C LEU A 671 -2.26 5.39 -9.40
N VAL A 672 -0.98 5.79 -9.26
CA VAL A 672 -0.59 7.20 -9.13
C VAL A 672 -0.94 7.98 -10.40
N ALA A 673 -0.69 7.43 -11.58
CA ALA A 673 -1.05 8.07 -12.86
C ALA A 673 -2.58 8.18 -13.04
N GLN A 674 -3.35 7.15 -12.66
CA GLN A 674 -4.82 7.20 -12.66
C GLN A 674 -5.34 8.25 -11.67
N ASN A 675 -4.79 8.33 -10.47
CA ASN A 675 -5.15 9.35 -9.48
C ASN A 675 -4.80 10.76 -9.99
N GLN A 676 -3.66 10.95 -10.65
CA GLN A 676 -3.30 12.23 -11.27
C GLN A 676 -4.29 12.60 -12.38
N LEU A 677 -4.61 11.68 -13.29
CA LEU A 677 -5.60 11.91 -14.35
C LEU A 677 -7.01 12.22 -13.79
N ILE A 678 -7.39 11.61 -12.65
CA ILE A 678 -8.64 11.94 -11.93
C ILE A 678 -8.58 13.34 -11.31
N CYS A 679 -7.42 13.76 -10.79
CA CYS A 679 -7.22 15.13 -10.32
C CYS A 679 -7.28 16.12 -11.48
N ASP A 680 -6.52 15.90 -12.55
CA ASP A 680 -6.49 16.74 -13.76
C ASP A 680 -7.88 16.88 -14.40
N LEU A 681 -8.67 15.80 -14.40
CA LEU A 681 -10.05 15.77 -14.87
C LEU A 681 -10.98 16.60 -13.96
N LYS A 682 -10.90 16.45 -12.63
CA LYS A 682 -11.67 17.29 -11.69
C LYS A 682 -11.29 18.76 -11.79
N ASP A 683 -10.01 19.04 -11.98
CA ASP A 683 -9.47 20.37 -12.23
C ASP A 683 -9.99 20.96 -13.54
N ALA A 684 -10.32 20.13 -14.54
CA ALA A 684 -10.96 20.55 -15.78
C ALA A 684 -12.48 20.70 -15.63
N GLU A 685 -13.15 19.82 -14.87
CA GLU A 685 -14.57 19.93 -14.52
C GLU A 685 -14.85 21.22 -13.75
N VAL A 686 -14.04 21.56 -12.74
CA VAL A 686 -14.16 22.82 -12.00
C VAL A 686 -13.97 24.02 -12.92
N LYS A 687 -12.98 24.00 -13.82
CA LYS A 687 -12.76 25.09 -14.80
C LYS A 687 -13.91 25.20 -15.81
N ALA A 688 -14.53 24.09 -16.20
CA ALA A 688 -15.71 24.08 -17.06
C ALA A 688 -16.94 24.65 -16.33
N LEU A 689 -17.13 24.32 -15.05
CA LEU A 689 -18.19 24.87 -14.21
C LEU A 689 -18.02 26.37 -13.99
N THR A 690 -16.81 26.87 -13.66
CA THR A 690 -16.59 28.33 -13.53
C THR A 690 -16.82 29.06 -14.84
N LEU A 691 -16.43 28.49 -15.98
CA LEU A 691 -16.73 29.07 -17.30
C LEU A 691 -18.23 29.04 -17.62
N GLN A 692 -18.97 28.04 -17.13
CA GLN A 692 -20.43 27.99 -17.26
C GLN A 692 -21.13 29.03 -16.36
N GLU A 693 -20.61 29.26 -15.15
CA GLU A 693 -21.05 30.34 -14.26
C GLU A 693 -20.77 31.71 -14.90
N ASP A 694 -19.54 31.95 -15.39
CA ASP A 694 -19.17 33.17 -16.15
C ASP A 694 -20.09 33.37 -17.37
N MET A 695 -20.41 32.31 -18.12
CA MET A 695 -21.38 32.39 -19.22
C MET A 695 -22.78 32.78 -18.73
N CYS A 696 -23.26 32.25 -17.60
CA CYS A 696 -24.56 32.64 -17.05
C CYS A 696 -24.56 34.11 -16.59
N TYR A 697 -23.49 34.61 -15.96
CA TYR A 697 -23.37 36.02 -15.61
C TYR A 697 -23.38 36.92 -16.86
N LEU A 698 -22.63 36.56 -17.90
CA LEU A 698 -22.61 37.28 -19.17
C LEU A 698 -23.95 37.21 -19.93
N GLU A 699 -24.73 36.14 -19.76
CA GLU A 699 -26.09 36.06 -20.33
C GLU A 699 -27.11 36.90 -19.56
N ILE A 700 -26.96 37.03 -18.24
CA ILE A 700 -27.76 37.96 -17.41
C ILE A 700 -27.44 39.40 -17.78
N GLU A 701 -26.15 39.81 -17.75
CA GLU A 701 -25.71 41.17 -18.11
C GLU A 701 -26.18 41.56 -19.52
N LYS A 702 -26.09 40.63 -20.48
CA LYS A 702 -26.58 40.79 -21.85
C LYS A 702 -28.09 41.01 -21.93
N GLU A 703 -28.90 40.38 -21.07
CA GLU A 703 -30.36 40.57 -21.06
C GLU A 703 -30.76 41.85 -20.30
N GLU A 704 -30.01 42.23 -19.25
CA GLU A 704 -30.13 43.53 -18.58
C GLU A 704 -29.83 44.67 -19.56
N LEU A 705 -28.69 44.61 -20.27
CA LEU A 705 -28.33 45.56 -21.34
C LEU A 705 -29.34 45.60 -22.49
N ARG A 706 -29.97 44.46 -22.84
CA ARG A 706 -31.11 44.44 -23.79
C ARG A 706 -32.32 45.18 -23.22
N GLY A 707 -32.63 45.01 -21.95
CA GLY A 707 -33.66 45.75 -21.23
C GLY A 707 -33.40 47.26 -21.25
N GLU A 708 -32.17 47.69 -20.95
CA GLU A 708 -31.74 49.09 -21.04
C GLU A 708 -31.86 49.64 -22.47
N ILE A 709 -31.42 48.89 -23.48
CA ILE A 709 -31.54 49.28 -24.90
C ILE A 709 -33.02 49.43 -25.31
N VAL A 710 -33.90 48.50 -24.90
CA VAL A 710 -35.34 48.58 -25.18
C VAL A 710 -35.97 49.78 -24.46
N GLN A 711 -35.54 50.09 -23.24
CA GLN A 711 -36.03 51.27 -22.53
C GLN A 711 -35.53 52.58 -23.17
N ALA A 712 -34.24 52.66 -23.53
CA ALA A 712 -33.69 53.79 -24.29
C ALA A 712 -34.37 53.99 -25.65
N GLN A 713 -34.76 52.91 -26.33
CA GLN A 713 -35.57 52.97 -27.57
C GLN A 713 -36.99 53.51 -27.31
N ARG A 714 -37.66 53.09 -26.22
CA ARG A 714 -38.98 53.64 -25.82
C ARG A 714 -38.88 55.13 -25.51
N ASP A 715 -37.85 55.54 -24.78
CA ASP A 715 -37.63 56.93 -24.42
C ASP A 715 -37.26 57.79 -25.64
N LEU A 716 -36.44 57.26 -26.56
CA LEU A 716 -36.16 57.89 -27.85
C LEU A 716 -37.44 58.08 -28.67
N LEU A 717 -38.28 57.05 -28.83
CA LEU A 717 -39.57 57.14 -29.51
C LEU A 717 -40.53 58.14 -28.82
N ALA A 718 -40.49 58.24 -27.49
CA ALA A 718 -41.26 59.23 -26.75
C ALA A 718 -40.74 60.66 -26.97
N TRP A 719 -39.42 60.86 -27.11
CA TRP A 719 -38.82 62.14 -27.49
C TRP A 719 -39.08 62.51 -28.95
N GLU A 720 -39.05 61.55 -29.87
CA GLU A 720 -39.41 61.75 -31.28
C GLU A 720 -40.88 62.20 -31.42
N ARG A 721 -41.82 61.55 -30.72
CA ARG A 721 -43.23 62.00 -30.69
C ARG A 721 -43.40 63.39 -30.10
N LYS A 722 -42.72 63.70 -28.99
CA LYS A 722 -42.70 65.06 -28.40
C LYS A 722 -42.16 66.09 -29.38
N LEU A 723 -41.10 65.75 -30.13
CA LEU A 723 -40.51 66.62 -31.15
C LEU A 723 -41.47 66.80 -32.34
N GLN A 724 -42.09 65.73 -32.83
CA GLN A 724 -43.11 65.77 -33.89
C GLN A 724 -44.26 66.70 -33.49
N MET A 725 -44.90 66.46 -32.35
CA MET A 725 -45.96 67.33 -31.82
C MET A 725 -45.49 68.79 -31.65
N ALA A 726 -44.28 69.02 -31.15
CA ALA A 726 -43.74 70.38 -31.03
C ALA A 726 -43.49 71.04 -32.40
N THR A 727 -43.07 70.28 -33.42
CA THR A 727 -42.92 70.80 -34.80
C THR A 727 -44.27 71.03 -35.49
N GLU A 728 -45.28 70.19 -35.24
CA GLU A 728 -46.64 70.37 -35.76
C GLU A 728 -47.32 71.59 -35.12
N VAL A 729 -47.23 71.74 -33.80
CA VAL A 729 -47.69 72.93 -33.06
C VAL A 729 -46.94 74.18 -33.49
N LYS A 730 -45.62 74.10 -33.73
CA LYS A 730 -44.88 75.23 -34.31
C LYS A 730 -45.40 75.55 -35.72
N GLN A 731 -45.57 74.55 -36.58
CA GLN A 731 -46.08 74.76 -37.94
C GLN A 731 -47.51 75.33 -37.96
N SER A 732 -48.39 74.95 -37.03
CA SER A 732 -49.73 75.54 -36.94
C SER A 732 -49.67 76.99 -36.48
N ILE A 733 -48.86 77.29 -35.45
CA ILE A 733 -48.61 78.66 -34.98
C ILE A 733 -48.00 79.54 -36.08
N ASP A 734 -47.04 79.02 -36.85
CA ASP A 734 -46.39 79.75 -37.94
C ASP A 734 -47.36 79.94 -39.12
N LYS A 735 -48.23 78.97 -39.43
CA LYS A 735 -49.35 79.12 -40.40
C LYS A 735 -50.36 80.18 -39.95
N SER A 736 -50.77 80.21 -38.68
CA SER A 736 -51.68 81.24 -38.15
C SER A 736 -51.08 82.64 -38.14
N LYS A 737 -49.75 82.77 -38.15
CA LYS A 737 -48.99 84.03 -38.15
C LYS A 737 -48.55 84.51 -39.55
N ALA A 738 -48.56 83.64 -40.55
CA ALA A 738 -48.18 83.98 -41.91
C ALA A 738 -49.10 85.05 -42.53
N GLU A 739 -48.65 85.70 -43.60
CA GLU A 739 -49.51 86.62 -44.36
C GLU A 739 -50.68 85.83 -44.99
N GLY A 740 -51.92 86.19 -44.60
CA GLY A 740 -53.13 85.44 -44.91
C GLY A 740 -53.62 84.50 -43.80
N GLY A 741 -52.86 84.31 -42.72
CA GLY A 741 -53.32 83.61 -41.52
C GLY A 741 -54.33 84.44 -40.71
N GLU A 742 -55.19 83.77 -39.93
CA GLU A 742 -56.27 84.40 -39.16
C GLU A 742 -55.79 85.57 -38.28
N ILE A 743 -54.63 85.44 -37.63
CA ILE A 743 -54.07 86.49 -36.76
C ILE A 743 -53.63 87.72 -37.58
N ALA A 744 -53.16 87.52 -38.82
CA ALA A 744 -52.82 88.62 -39.72
C ALA A 744 -54.07 89.33 -40.26
N ILE A 745 -55.13 88.57 -40.57
CA ILE A 745 -56.43 89.11 -41.01
C ILE A 745 -57.12 89.88 -39.87
N MET A 746 -57.13 89.36 -38.64
CA MET A 746 -57.67 90.06 -37.48
C MET A 746 -56.91 91.37 -37.21
N LYS A 747 -55.57 91.38 -37.34
CA LYS A 747 -54.77 92.60 -37.17
C LYS A 747 -55.04 93.65 -38.25
N SER A 748 -55.20 93.27 -39.51
CA SER A 748 -55.50 94.22 -40.58
C SER A 748 -56.93 94.77 -40.49
N GLU A 749 -57.90 93.97 -40.04
CA GLU A 749 -59.26 94.45 -39.77
C GLU A 749 -59.32 95.37 -38.55
N ILE A 750 -58.62 95.05 -37.45
CA ILE A 750 -58.48 95.95 -36.29
C ILE A 750 -57.93 97.30 -36.76
N HIS A 751 -56.86 97.31 -37.55
CA HIS A 751 -56.29 98.56 -38.07
C HIS A 751 -57.25 99.32 -38.99
N ARG A 752 -58.04 98.61 -39.80
CA ARG A 752 -59.10 99.22 -40.62
C ARG A 752 -60.20 99.86 -39.76
N MET A 753 -60.56 99.25 -38.64
CA MET A 753 -61.51 99.80 -37.67
C MET A 753 -60.94 101.00 -36.89
N GLU A 754 -59.67 100.97 -36.49
CA GLU A 754 -58.96 102.10 -35.87
C GLU A 754 -58.97 103.34 -36.78
N VAL A 755 -58.63 103.16 -38.06
CA VAL A 755 -58.67 104.23 -39.07
C VAL A 755 -60.08 104.79 -39.25
N ARG A 756 -61.11 103.92 -39.26
CA ARG A 756 -62.52 104.34 -39.36
C ARG A 756 -62.98 105.11 -38.11
N TYR A 757 -62.54 104.71 -36.92
CA TYR A 757 -62.81 105.41 -35.66
C TYR A 757 -62.18 106.81 -35.62
N ALA A 758 -60.91 106.93 -36.04
CA ALA A 758 -60.21 108.21 -36.14
C ALA A 758 -60.83 109.17 -37.18
N GLN A 759 -61.48 108.64 -38.23
CA GLN A 759 -62.27 109.44 -39.17
C GLN A 759 -63.59 109.94 -38.55
N LEU A 760 -64.29 109.09 -37.78
CA LEU A 760 -65.54 109.46 -37.09
C LEU A 760 -65.35 110.59 -36.08
N GLN A 761 -64.28 110.55 -35.26
CA GLN A 761 -63.97 111.62 -34.30
C GLN A 761 -63.81 112.99 -35.00
N LYS A 762 -63.12 113.05 -36.14
CA LYS A 762 -62.91 114.29 -36.91
C LYS A 762 -64.19 114.89 -37.50
N VAL A 763 -65.21 114.06 -37.77
CA VAL A 763 -66.54 114.53 -38.19
C VAL A 763 -67.32 115.07 -36.98
N GLN A 764 -67.21 114.41 -35.83
CA GLN A 764 -67.85 114.78 -34.57
C GLN A 764 -67.38 116.14 -34.04
N GLU A 765 -66.07 116.42 -34.12
CA GLU A 765 -65.50 117.73 -33.72
C GLU A 765 -65.93 118.88 -34.63
N LYS A 766 -66.02 118.65 -35.96
CA LYS A 766 -66.52 119.67 -36.89
C LYS A 766 -67.95 120.10 -36.58
N LEU A 767 -68.85 119.13 -36.35
CA LEU A 767 -70.25 119.41 -36.06
C LEU A 767 -70.42 120.23 -34.77
N ALA A 768 -69.60 119.95 -33.75
CA ALA A 768 -69.60 120.71 -32.51
C ALA A 768 -69.16 122.18 -32.71
N HIS A 769 -68.18 122.43 -33.57
CA HIS A 769 -67.69 123.78 -33.87
C HIS A 769 -68.73 124.65 -34.60
N ASP A 770 -69.40 124.08 -35.62
CA ASP A 770 -70.42 124.80 -36.39
C ASP A 770 -71.64 125.19 -35.52
N MET A 771 -71.99 124.36 -34.53
CA MET A 771 -73.05 124.66 -33.56
C MET A 771 -72.74 125.84 -32.63
N GLU A 772 -71.48 126.04 -32.21
CA GLU A 772 -71.07 127.20 -31.40
C GLU A 772 -71.10 128.52 -32.19
N MET A 773 -70.72 128.46 -33.48
CA MET A 773 -70.78 129.59 -34.39
C MET A 773 -72.22 130.10 -34.61
N CYS A 774 -73.21 129.20 -34.59
CA CYS A 774 -74.63 129.56 -34.71
C CYS A 774 -75.17 130.31 -33.49
N ILE A 775 -74.78 129.95 -32.25
CA ILE A 775 -75.16 130.72 -31.06
C ILE A 775 -74.47 132.10 -31.08
N SER A 776 -73.18 132.13 -31.37
CA SER A 776 -72.38 133.38 -31.35
C SER A 776 -72.94 134.46 -32.26
N ARG A 777 -73.47 134.09 -33.45
CA ARG A 777 -74.17 135.01 -34.36
C ARG A 777 -75.50 135.52 -33.80
N ARG A 778 -76.21 134.70 -33.03
CA ARG A 778 -77.52 135.02 -32.45
C ARG A 778 -77.40 135.93 -31.23
N ASP A 779 -76.38 135.72 -30.38
CA ASP A 779 -76.04 136.64 -29.29
C ASP A 779 -75.63 138.01 -29.83
N GLY A 780 -74.80 138.09 -30.87
CA GLY A 780 -74.42 139.37 -31.50
C GLY A 780 -75.61 140.19 -32.02
N ILE A 781 -76.66 139.54 -32.52
CA ILE A 781 -77.91 140.21 -32.94
C ILE A 781 -78.71 140.71 -31.72
N VAL A 782 -78.76 139.93 -30.64
CA VAL A 782 -79.50 140.29 -29.41
C VAL A 782 -78.77 141.36 -28.59
N GLU A 783 -77.44 141.34 -28.50
CA GLU A 783 -76.68 142.40 -27.83
C GLU A 783 -76.71 143.71 -28.63
N LEU A 784 -76.77 143.69 -29.97
CA LEU A 784 -77.02 144.90 -30.77
C LEU A 784 -78.42 145.49 -30.57
N ALA A 785 -79.42 144.67 -30.25
CA ALA A 785 -80.75 145.14 -29.83
C ALA A 785 -80.72 145.69 -28.39
N GLN A 786 -80.16 144.94 -27.45
CA GLN A 786 -80.15 145.27 -26.01
C GLN A 786 -79.19 146.41 -25.65
N ALA A 787 -78.16 146.69 -26.45
CA ALA A 787 -77.30 147.86 -26.28
C ALA A 787 -78.06 149.20 -26.46
N ARG A 788 -79.25 149.18 -27.07
CA ARG A 788 -80.18 150.34 -27.11
C ARG A 788 -81.05 150.47 -25.85
N GLU A 789 -81.03 149.48 -24.93
CA GLU A 789 -82.07 149.30 -23.90
C GLU A 789 -81.53 149.28 -22.44
N LYS A 790 -80.56 150.17 -22.15
CA LYS A 790 -80.23 150.74 -20.82
C LYS A 790 -79.43 149.85 -19.83
N ARG A 791 -79.12 150.38 -18.63
CA ARG A 791 -77.99 149.95 -17.74
C ARG A 791 -78.36 149.84 -16.25
N SER A 792 -77.80 148.84 -15.54
CA SER A 792 -77.08 148.92 -14.23
C SER A 792 -77.46 147.98 -13.03
N THR A 793 -76.43 147.37 -12.39
CA THR A 793 -76.29 146.91 -10.95
C THR A 793 -77.21 145.81 -10.35
N LYS A 794 -76.99 145.10 -9.19
CA LYS A 794 -75.88 144.46 -8.36
C LYS A 794 -76.56 143.75 -7.11
N ARG A 795 -76.00 142.88 -6.23
CA ARG A 795 -75.12 141.67 -6.26
C ARG A 795 -74.99 141.04 -4.81
N ALA A 796 -74.75 139.71 -4.65
CA ALA A 796 -74.23 138.99 -3.43
C ALA A 796 -75.24 138.67 -2.26
N LEU A 797 -75.03 137.82 -1.20
CA LEU A 797 -74.07 136.75 -0.78
C LEU A 797 -74.54 136.00 0.53
N TYR A 798 -74.35 134.66 0.75
CA TYR A 798 -74.01 134.00 2.07
C TYR A 798 -73.86 132.45 2.10
N THR A 799 -72.90 131.87 2.87
CA THR A 799 -72.93 130.50 3.50
C THR A 799 -71.71 130.22 4.42
N ARG A 800 -71.83 129.37 5.47
CA ARG A 800 -70.68 128.92 6.32
C ARG A 800 -70.75 127.48 6.88
N GLN A 801 -71.92 126.84 6.95
CA GLN A 801 -72.16 125.67 7.82
C GLN A 801 -71.67 124.31 7.29
N GLN A 802 -71.23 124.21 6.02
CA GLN A 802 -70.94 122.92 5.36
C GLN A 802 -69.58 122.28 5.70
N PHE A 803 -68.63 123.03 6.29
CA PHE A 803 -67.26 122.53 6.44
C PHE A 803 -67.04 121.53 7.60
N LEU A 804 -67.83 121.62 8.68
CA LEU A 804 -67.57 120.81 9.88
C LEU A 804 -67.90 119.32 9.70
N LYS A 805 -68.95 118.96 8.92
CA LYS A 805 -69.26 117.54 8.66
C LYS A 805 -68.17 116.81 7.86
N LYS A 806 -67.54 117.48 6.90
CA LYS A 806 -66.52 116.87 6.02
C LYS A 806 -65.22 116.47 6.73
N LEU A 807 -64.98 116.92 7.97
CA LEU A 807 -63.79 116.57 8.74
C LEU A 807 -63.92 115.22 9.45
N ASP A 808 -65.13 114.88 9.90
CA ASP A 808 -65.41 113.65 10.66
C ASP A 808 -65.44 112.42 9.73
N ASP A 809 -66.07 112.57 8.56
CA ASP A 809 -66.12 111.58 7.46
C ASP A 809 -64.73 111.13 6.95
N LEU A 810 -63.67 111.90 7.24
CA LEU A 810 -62.29 111.59 6.85
C LEU A 810 -61.55 110.78 7.92
N GLN A 811 -61.83 111.00 9.22
CA GLN A 811 -61.14 110.29 10.29
C GLN A 811 -61.56 108.82 10.40
N THR A 812 -62.81 108.49 10.02
CA THR A 812 -63.30 107.11 9.98
C THR A 812 -62.65 106.31 8.84
N LYS A 813 -62.58 106.86 7.62
CA LYS A 813 -61.95 106.23 6.46
C LYS A 813 -60.47 105.91 6.67
N ILE A 814 -59.73 106.81 7.33
CA ILE A 814 -58.31 106.59 7.66
C ILE A 814 -58.13 105.36 8.58
N LYS A 815 -59.10 105.01 9.42
CA LYS A 815 -59.03 103.81 10.28
C LYS A 815 -59.32 102.51 9.53
N GLN A 816 -60.20 102.52 8.51
CA GLN A 816 -60.43 101.33 7.66
C GLN A 816 -59.20 101.00 6.82
N ILE A 817 -58.65 102.00 6.11
CA ILE A 817 -57.46 101.85 5.25
C ILE A 817 -56.25 101.31 6.04
N ASN A 818 -56.06 101.73 7.29
CA ASN A 818 -54.97 101.22 8.15
C ASN A 818 -55.15 99.76 8.61
N ASN A 819 -56.36 99.20 8.57
CA ASN A 819 -56.59 97.78 8.85
C ASN A 819 -56.46 96.93 7.58
N GLU A 820 -56.91 97.45 6.44
CA GLU A 820 -56.68 96.86 5.12
C GLU A 820 -55.18 96.75 4.82
N LEU A 821 -54.41 97.81 5.04
CA LEU A 821 -52.94 97.82 4.85
C LEU A 821 -52.25 96.70 5.65
N LYS A 822 -52.61 96.50 6.92
CA LYS A 822 -52.08 95.42 7.78
C LYS A 822 -52.48 94.01 7.34
N SER A 823 -53.51 93.86 6.50
CA SER A 823 -53.84 92.58 5.86
C SER A 823 -53.00 92.36 4.60
N VAL A 824 -52.75 93.44 3.84
CA VAL A 824 -51.87 93.42 2.66
C VAL A 824 -50.42 93.13 3.07
N ASP A 825 -49.88 93.78 4.09
CA ASP A 825 -48.52 93.55 4.62
C ASP A 825 -48.28 92.06 4.96
N LYS A 826 -49.27 91.40 5.55
CA LYS A 826 -49.19 89.96 5.85
C LYS A 826 -49.14 89.10 4.59
N SER A 827 -49.97 89.41 3.59
CA SER A 827 -49.95 88.71 2.30
C SER A 827 -48.66 88.96 1.51
N TYR A 828 -48.10 90.17 1.63
CA TYR A 828 -46.84 90.57 1.03
C TYR A 828 -45.67 89.76 1.61
N ASN A 829 -45.53 89.73 2.94
CA ASN A 829 -44.47 88.97 3.60
C ASN A 829 -44.53 87.48 3.26
N SER A 830 -45.72 86.86 3.27
CA SER A 830 -45.86 85.45 2.85
C SER A 830 -45.53 85.20 1.37
N SER A 831 -45.66 86.22 0.52
CA SER A 831 -45.28 86.15 -0.89
C SER A 831 -43.77 86.33 -1.07
N ASP A 832 -43.13 87.19 -0.25
CA ASP A 832 -41.69 87.43 -0.26
C ASP A 832 -40.92 86.20 0.27
N ASP A 833 -41.40 85.57 1.35
CA ASP A 833 -40.92 84.26 1.82
C ASP A 833 -40.97 83.21 0.70
N HIS A 834 -42.05 83.19 -0.09
CA HIS A 834 -42.17 82.31 -1.27
C HIS A 834 -41.20 82.68 -2.39
N MET A 835 -40.98 83.98 -2.65
CA MET A 835 -39.98 84.42 -3.63
C MET A 835 -38.55 84.04 -3.21
N GLN A 836 -38.20 84.15 -1.93
CA GLN A 836 -36.88 83.77 -1.43
C GLN A 836 -36.67 82.25 -1.54
N ASN A 837 -37.64 81.43 -1.12
CA ASN A 837 -37.59 79.98 -1.31
C ASN A 837 -37.44 79.57 -2.79
N LEU A 838 -38.11 80.28 -3.71
CA LEU A 838 -37.96 80.07 -5.15
C LEU A 838 -36.59 80.53 -5.68
N ALA A 839 -36.02 81.60 -5.13
CA ALA A 839 -34.67 82.08 -5.49
C ALA A 839 -33.58 81.10 -5.06
N GLU A 840 -33.65 80.56 -3.85
CA GLU A 840 -32.73 79.52 -3.35
C GLU A 840 -32.84 78.23 -4.18
N ARG A 841 -34.06 77.77 -4.47
CA ARG A 841 -34.31 76.59 -5.33
C ARG A 841 -33.82 76.80 -6.76
N LYS A 842 -33.92 78.02 -7.30
CA LYS A 842 -33.36 78.42 -8.61
C LYS A 842 -31.83 78.42 -8.58
N GLN A 843 -31.20 78.90 -7.51
CA GLN A 843 -29.74 78.89 -7.37
C GLN A 843 -29.20 77.46 -7.23
N TYR A 844 -29.85 76.60 -6.43
CA TYR A 844 -29.50 75.17 -6.37
C TYR A 844 -29.57 74.50 -7.74
N LYS A 845 -30.64 74.74 -8.51
CA LYS A 845 -30.75 74.20 -9.88
C LYS A 845 -29.73 74.80 -10.86
N LYS A 846 -29.32 76.06 -10.67
CA LYS A 846 -28.24 76.67 -11.46
C LYS A 846 -26.88 76.01 -11.18
N ASN A 847 -26.58 75.66 -9.93
CA ASN A 847 -25.37 74.94 -9.56
C ASN A 847 -25.33 73.54 -10.20
N GLN A 848 -26.41 72.75 -10.06
CA GLN A 848 -26.52 71.43 -10.71
C GLN A 848 -26.37 71.50 -12.25
N LEU A 849 -26.88 72.57 -12.88
CA LEU A 849 -26.72 72.78 -14.32
C LEU A 849 -25.26 73.11 -14.68
N SER A 850 -24.55 73.88 -13.85
CA SER A 850 -23.11 74.15 -14.02
C SER A 850 -22.25 72.89 -13.87
N GLU A 851 -22.58 72.00 -12.93
CA GLU A 851 -21.90 70.70 -12.75
C GLU A 851 -22.10 69.79 -13.96
N LEU A 852 -23.34 69.67 -14.45
CA LEU A 852 -23.66 68.92 -15.68
C LEU A 852 -22.99 69.55 -16.91
N GLN A 853 -22.92 70.88 -17.00
CA GLN A 853 -22.26 71.56 -18.12
C GLN A 853 -20.74 71.36 -18.11
N ALA A 854 -20.11 71.28 -16.92
CA ALA A 854 -18.71 70.89 -16.79
C ALA A 854 -18.49 69.44 -17.25
N ALA A 855 -19.32 68.49 -16.79
CA ALA A 855 -19.25 67.09 -17.21
C ALA A 855 -19.46 66.91 -18.73
N VAL A 856 -20.40 67.65 -19.34
CA VAL A 856 -20.59 67.69 -20.80
C VAL A 856 -19.35 68.24 -21.51
N SER A 857 -18.71 69.29 -20.99
CA SER A 857 -17.48 69.82 -21.62
C SER A 857 -16.29 68.84 -21.52
N GLN A 858 -16.18 68.08 -20.42
CA GLN A 858 -15.20 67.01 -20.26
C GLN A 858 -15.44 65.86 -21.26
N MET A 859 -16.69 65.41 -21.39
CA MET A 859 -17.09 64.40 -22.38
C MET A 859 -16.82 64.88 -23.82
N GLN A 860 -17.08 66.16 -24.13
CA GLN A 860 -16.78 66.74 -25.45
C GLN A 860 -15.27 66.75 -25.75
N ALA A 861 -14.42 67.04 -24.75
CA ALA A 861 -12.97 66.97 -24.90
C ALA A 861 -12.48 65.53 -25.18
N GLN A 862 -12.97 64.54 -24.42
CA GLN A 862 -12.66 63.12 -24.64
C GLN A 862 -13.14 62.62 -26.01
N LEU A 863 -14.31 63.09 -26.47
CA LEU A 863 -14.85 62.75 -27.78
C LEU A 863 -14.01 63.36 -28.93
N ALA A 864 -13.52 64.60 -28.76
CA ALA A 864 -12.60 65.23 -29.71
C ALA A 864 -11.24 64.52 -29.77
N GLU A 865 -10.67 64.11 -28.63
CA GLU A 865 -9.46 63.28 -28.56
C GLU A 865 -9.67 61.92 -29.25
N GLY A 866 -10.78 61.24 -28.98
CA GLY A 866 -11.16 59.99 -29.65
C GLY A 866 -11.31 60.13 -31.17
N GLN A 867 -11.88 61.24 -31.66
CA GLN A 867 -11.92 61.57 -33.09
C GLN A 867 -10.52 61.74 -33.68
N LEU A 868 -9.62 62.44 -32.97
CA LEU A 868 -8.22 62.63 -33.39
C LEU A 868 -7.47 61.29 -33.52
N HIS A 869 -7.63 60.40 -32.55
CA HIS A 869 -7.08 59.04 -32.59
C HIS A 869 -7.65 58.21 -33.75
N ARG A 870 -8.97 58.28 -33.99
CA ARG A 870 -9.62 57.59 -35.10
C ARG A 870 -9.10 58.08 -36.46
N GLN A 871 -8.91 59.39 -36.63
CA GLN A 871 -8.33 59.95 -37.84
C GLN A 871 -6.87 59.51 -38.05
N LYS A 872 -6.02 59.62 -37.02
CA LYS A 872 -4.62 59.17 -37.08
C LYS A 872 -4.50 57.70 -37.51
N ASN A 873 -5.37 56.84 -36.99
CA ASN A 873 -5.44 55.43 -37.36
C ASN A 873 -5.92 55.23 -38.80
N LEU A 874 -6.90 56.00 -39.26
CA LEU A 874 -7.39 55.98 -40.65
C LEU A 874 -6.31 56.43 -41.64
N GLU A 875 -5.55 57.48 -41.33
CA GLU A 875 -4.45 57.97 -42.18
C GLU A 875 -3.31 56.95 -42.29
N MET A 876 -2.92 56.34 -41.17
CA MET A 876 -1.97 55.22 -41.18
C MET A 876 -2.49 54.04 -42.00
N LEU A 877 -3.80 53.73 -41.92
CA LEU A 877 -4.42 52.68 -42.73
C LEU A 877 -4.37 53.02 -44.23
N VAL A 878 -4.76 54.23 -44.62
CA VAL A 878 -4.75 54.69 -46.01
C VAL A 878 -3.32 54.71 -46.59
N ARG A 879 -2.32 55.10 -45.81
CA ARG A 879 -0.91 55.02 -46.23
C ARG A 879 -0.44 53.58 -46.37
N LYS A 880 -0.76 52.68 -45.42
CA LYS A 880 -0.47 51.24 -45.53
C LYS A 880 -1.16 50.62 -46.76
N GLN A 881 -2.41 50.99 -47.05
CA GLN A 881 -3.14 50.54 -48.25
C GLN A 881 -2.53 51.08 -49.55
N ARG A 882 -2.13 52.36 -49.61
CA ARG A 882 -1.40 52.91 -50.78
C ARG A 882 -0.07 52.18 -51.01
N LYS A 883 0.70 51.97 -49.94
CA LYS A 883 1.96 51.21 -49.99
C LYS A 883 1.76 49.75 -50.42
N ALA A 884 0.70 49.10 -49.97
CA ALA A 884 0.31 47.77 -50.42
C ALA A 884 -0.09 47.73 -51.92
N ARG A 885 -0.79 48.76 -52.43
CA ARG A 885 -1.08 48.90 -53.87
C ARG A 885 0.20 49.10 -54.68
N GLN A 886 1.11 49.96 -54.23
CA GLN A 886 2.42 50.16 -54.87
C GLN A 886 3.24 48.85 -54.90
N TYR A 887 3.29 48.08 -53.81
CA TYR A 887 3.91 46.75 -53.82
C TYR A 887 3.19 45.76 -54.77
N GLY A 888 1.87 45.86 -54.93
CA GLY A 888 1.11 45.13 -55.94
C GLY A 888 1.46 45.52 -57.38
N GLU A 889 1.65 46.81 -57.65
CA GLU A 889 2.06 47.35 -58.96
C GLU A 889 3.50 47.00 -59.31
N VAL A 890 4.40 46.99 -58.33
CA VAL A 890 5.78 46.46 -58.44
C VAL A 890 5.75 44.96 -58.75
N LYS A 891 4.98 44.16 -57.99
CA LYS A 891 4.81 42.71 -58.26
C LYS A 891 4.19 42.43 -59.63
N ALA A 892 3.36 43.34 -60.14
CA ALA A 892 2.76 43.26 -61.48
C ALA A 892 3.65 43.86 -62.59
N GLY A 893 4.90 44.26 -62.31
CA GLY A 893 5.85 44.80 -63.28
C GLY A 893 5.45 46.14 -63.91
N ARG A 894 4.44 46.84 -63.37
CA ARG A 894 3.86 48.07 -63.94
C ARG A 894 4.29 49.35 -63.20
N TYR A 895 5.03 49.22 -62.11
CA TYR A 895 5.56 50.37 -61.37
C TYR A 895 6.84 50.91 -62.03
N SER A 896 6.85 52.19 -62.41
CA SER A 896 8.03 52.87 -62.94
C SER A 896 8.85 53.50 -61.82
N LEU A 897 10.13 53.14 -61.71
CA LEU A 897 11.07 53.77 -60.80
C LEU A 897 11.35 55.21 -61.24
N GLN A 898 10.73 56.18 -60.56
CA GLN A 898 10.90 57.61 -60.81
C GLN A 898 12.35 58.09 -60.63
N PHE A 899 13.10 57.42 -59.75
CA PHE A 899 14.55 57.60 -59.57
C PHE A 899 15.24 56.24 -59.78
N ARG A 900 16.25 56.20 -60.64
CA ARG A 900 17.00 54.96 -61.00
C ARG A 900 18.34 54.80 -60.27
N GLN A 901 18.71 55.75 -59.42
CA GLN A 901 19.93 55.73 -58.61
C GLN A 901 19.54 55.97 -57.15
N GLU A 902 20.05 55.12 -56.27
CA GLU A 902 19.70 55.12 -54.84
C GLU A 902 20.12 56.41 -54.15
N SER A 903 21.31 56.95 -54.47
CA SER A 903 21.78 58.26 -53.98
C SER A 903 20.89 59.45 -54.37
N ALA A 904 20.21 59.39 -55.52
CA ALA A 904 19.25 60.42 -55.93
C ALA A 904 17.91 60.28 -55.17
N LEU A 905 17.48 59.04 -54.90
CA LEU A 905 16.31 58.75 -54.08
C LEU A 905 16.54 59.13 -52.61
N ASP A 906 17.74 58.89 -52.07
CA ASP A 906 18.14 59.32 -50.74
C ASP A 906 18.19 60.85 -50.63
N LEU A 907 18.78 61.54 -51.62
CA LEU A 907 18.80 63.00 -51.63
C LEU A 907 17.38 63.59 -51.67
N GLU A 908 16.49 63.05 -52.51
CA GLU A 908 15.13 63.57 -52.64
C GLU A 908 14.26 63.20 -51.42
N THR A 909 14.43 62.01 -50.83
CA THR A 909 13.75 61.68 -49.57
C THR A 909 14.33 62.44 -48.36
N GLN A 910 15.61 62.85 -48.39
CA GLN A 910 16.16 63.79 -47.41
C GLN A 910 15.57 65.19 -47.56
N LYS A 911 15.45 65.74 -48.79
CA LYS A 911 14.70 66.99 -49.04
C LYS A 911 13.25 66.88 -48.58
N GLN A 912 12.57 65.78 -48.91
CA GLN A 912 11.17 65.60 -48.52
C GLN A 912 11.01 65.47 -47.00
N LYS A 913 11.99 64.88 -46.29
CA LYS A 913 12.05 64.87 -44.82
C LYS A 913 12.28 66.29 -44.26
N ALA A 914 13.19 67.07 -44.86
CA ALA A 914 13.47 68.46 -44.45
C ALA A 914 12.25 69.37 -44.64
N ILE A 915 11.64 69.36 -45.83
CA ILE A 915 10.38 70.09 -46.11
C ILE A 915 9.28 69.67 -45.14
N ASN A 916 9.18 68.37 -44.81
CA ASN A 916 8.19 67.89 -43.86
C ASN A 916 8.52 68.29 -42.40
N SER A 917 9.79 68.39 -41.99
CA SER A 917 10.15 68.95 -40.67
C SER A 917 9.91 70.46 -40.59
N ASP A 918 10.16 71.20 -41.68
CA ASP A 918 9.89 72.64 -41.75
C ASP A 918 8.38 72.91 -41.68
N LEU A 919 7.57 72.13 -42.41
CA LEU A 919 6.11 72.17 -42.32
C LEU A 919 5.59 71.77 -40.93
N VAL A 920 6.19 70.76 -40.29
CA VAL A 920 5.85 70.39 -38.90
C VAL A 920 6.18 71.54 -37.94
N SER A 921 7.33 72.19 -38.09
CA SER A 921 7.72 73.37 -37.29
C SER A 921 6.75 74.54 -37.46
N ILE A 922 6.37 74.88 -38.71
CA ILE A 922 5.41 75.93 -39.02
C ILE A 922 4.01 75.61 -38.45
N VAL A 923 3.56 74.35 -38.54
CA VAL A 923 2.26 73.96 -38.01
C VAL A 923 2.28 73.89 -36.47
N GLU A 924 3.43 73.63 -35.84
CA GLU A 924 3.61 73.71 -34.39
C GLU A 924 3.63 75.16 -33.88
N SER A 925 4.23 76.12 -34.58
CA SER A 925 4.12 77.54 -34.22
C SER A 925 2.71 78.09 -34.45
N VAL A 926 2.03 77.68 -35.53
CA VAL A 926 0.61 78.04 -35.74
C VAL A 926 -0.29 77.44 -34.64
N ASN A 927 0.09 76.30 -34.03
CA ASN A 927 -0.60 75.73 -32.88
C ASN A 927 -0.40 76.53 -31.58
N THR A 928 0.77 77.17 -31.38
CA THR A 928 0.98 78.07 -30.24
C THR A 928 0.30 79.42 -30.42
N ASP A 929 0.26 79.93 -31.65
CA ASP A 929 -0.33 81.24 -31.97
C ASP A 929 -1.86 81.22 -31.98
N PHE A 930 -2.48 80.08 -32.35
CA PHE A 930 -3.93 79.95 -32.50
C PHE A 930 -4.51 78.71 -31.77
N PRO A 931 -4.48 78.66 -30.42
CA PRO A 931 -4.95 77.51 -29.63
C PRO A 931 -6.45 77.20 -29.81
N ILE A 932 -7.26 78.15 -30.30
CA ILE A 932 -8.67 77.95 -30.65
C ILE A 932 -8.84 76.92 -31.80
N LEU A 933 -7.81 76.75 -32.64
CA LEU A 933 -7.77 75.82 -33.77
C LEU A 933 -6.96 74.55 -33.47
N ALA A 934 -6.63 74.27 -32.20
CA ALA A 934 -5.74 73.16 -31.82
C ALA A 934 -6.20 71.78 -32.34
N THR A 935 -7.50 71.52 -32.44
CA THR A 935 -8.03 70.26 -33.00
C THR A 935 -7.74 70.10 -34.50
N PRO A 936 -8.18 70.97 -35.44
CA PRO A 936 -7.80 70.84 -36.85
C PRO A 936 -6.30 70.99 -37.10
N ILE A 937 -5.56 71.74 -36.27
CA ILE A 937 -4.10 71.84 -36.37
C ILE A 937 -3.43 70.50 -35.98
N THR A 938 -3.85 69.85 -34.89
CA THR A 938 -3.32 68.52 -34.52
C THR A 938 -3.77 67.41 -35.47
N GLN A 939 -4.89 67.56 -36.18
CA GLN A 939 -5.24 66.70 -37.32
C GLN A 939 -4.17 66.81 -38.42
N ILE A 940 -3.80 68.03 -38.83
CA ILE A 940 -2.74 68.27 -39.81
C ILE A 940 -1.40 67.71 -39.32
N LEU A 941 -1.03 67.91 -38.05
CA LEU A 941 0.20 67.34 -37.48
C LEU A 941 0.24 65.80 -37.51
N ASN A 942 -0.90 65.11 -37.36
CA ASN A 942 -0.95 63.66 -37.53
C ASN A 942 -0.69 63.22 -38.98
N THR A 943 -1.13 64.00 -39.98
CA THR A 943 -0.77 63.76 -41.39
C THR A 943 0.74 63.92 -41.60
N LEU A 944 1.36 64.98 -41.06
CA LEU A 944 2.77 65.29 -41.33
C LEU A 944 3.73 64.38 -40.54
N ARG A 945 3.43 64.11 -39.26
CA ARG A 945 4.27 63.28 -38.37
C ARG A 945 4.13 61.76 -38.61
N SER A 946 3.13 61.28 -39.35
CA SER A 946 3.06 59.86 -39.73
C SER A 946 4.08 59.54 -40.83
N PRO A 947 4.74 58.36 -40.80
CA PRO A 947 5.88 58.08 -41.68
C PRO A 947 5.52 58.15 -43.18
N ALA A 948 6.49 58.57 -43.97
CA ALA A 948 6.40 58.57 -45.43
C ALA A 948 6.29 57.12 -45.97
N ALA A 949 5.60 56.98 -47.11
CA ALA A 949 5.35 55.70 -47.76
C ALA A 949 6.56 55.19 -48.54
#